data_AF-A0AAU2G4K0-F1
#
_entry.id   AF-A0AAU2G4K0-F1
#
_cell.length_a   1.000
_cell.length_b   1.000
_cell.length_c   1.000
_cell.angle_alpha   90.00
_cell.angle_beta   90.00
_cell.angle_gamma   90.00
#
_symmetry.space_group_name_H-M   'P 1'
#
loop_
_entity.id
_entity.type
_entity.pdbx_description
1 polymer ?
#
loop_
_entity_poly.entity_id
_entity_poly.type
_entity_poly.pdbx_seq_one_letter_code
_entity_poly.pdbx_strand_id
1 'polypeptide(L)'
;MDDKTEALTRDGWKADHEVRAGDNILTLDPCTKEISWQPILSVHRVQVDAEVVQWSNTHGFNVVSAPGQEWVAAHRDRDGNSRLAAPARFRPTDELSASNKQLITGGGIPEAFAAKSRFDDALVELVGWVITEGHYQQQRARTGVFVAQSVVANPAKVERIRRIKRHFANRGATATENPNPGNGMINFYFGAGIGDVIREIAPDKQMPPAFLTALTHAQAELLYQTILDGDGYRKAARSDDGFRRTVRTENFIQKDQGRIDGYQMLAAMLGKRTCSKPHSVHSGIFNTVTYSSPLTTTRHLKDDRVPYRGLLWCPRTETRTWMARRHGGTFWTGELPDPDNPKVTLSPKGGSASSLRAASGKAVMTGTAPRVRNRGPENTFLALSGVDAATEALTPAGWRTHSSLAPGDYILALDPQHKRIRWSKLRTVWRHDWDSVLQGPLTRWTHRAVDALTTPGHWWLELNDHGRKTGEDRPHEWRTTTDLQNRRWARIVFGSGTPACFVNAPLHKDPAAPANLSDSVSPRLICSLTLTQARDLYEALITSSGNRHTSGGDYWQPSDQGLIDSFQMLCSMLGWRTAAKSFKSLTGMKRVTVYTRDNGTSGSTNPVPSDYDGLVWRPELDVPSAWCARRSGTTYWTGTPPTSSGAQRGQQGSA
;
A
#
# COMPACT_ATOMS: atom_id res chain seq x y z
N MET A 1 23.97 0.96 2.51
CA MET A 1 24.04 0.95 3.99
C MET A 1 25.30 0.26 4.45
N ASP A 2 25.75 0.51 5.68
CA ASP A 2 26.91 -0.18 6.26
C ASP A 2 26.61 -1.63 6.67
N ASP A 3 27.66 -2.38 6.98
CA ASP A 3 27.64 -3.79 7.42
C ASP A 3 26.93 -4.03 8.77
N LYS A 4 26.69 -2.98 9.58
CA LYS A 4 25.91 -3.07 10.83
C LYS A 4 24.40 -2.95 10.62
N THR A 5 23.97 -2.71 9.39
CA THR A 5 22.55 -2.60 9.03
C THR A 5 22.01 -3.98 8.68
N GLU A 6 20.81 -4.30 9.17
CA GLU A 6 20.07 -5.53 8.89
C GLU A 6 18.86 -5.24 7.99
N ALA A 7 18.44 -6.21 7.18
CA ALA A 7 17.20 -6.17 6.40
C ALA A 7 16.13 -7.07 7.00
N LEU A 8 14.87 -6.60 7.00
CA LEU A 8 13.74 -7.44 7.39
C LEU A 8 13.30 -8.34 6.24
N THR A 9 13.61 -9.63 6.34
CA THR A 9 13.11 -10.65 5.41
C THR A 9 11.95 -11.42 6.02
N ARG A 10 11.27 -12.21 5.19
CA ARG A 10 10.15 -13.07 5.63
C ARG A 10 10.59 -14.11 6.68
N ASP A 11 11.88 -14.45 6.69
CA ASP A 11 12.51 -15.35 7.65
C ASP A 11 13.10 -14.62 8.87
N GLY A 12 12.83 -13.31 9.02
CA GLY A 12 13.34 -12.48 10.09
C GLY A 12 14.42 -11.48 9.65
N TRP A 13 15.06 -10.85 10.63
CA TRP A 13 16.14 -9.89 10.41
C TRP A 13 17.41 -10.63 9.94
N LYS A 14 17.97 -10.18 8.82
CA LYS A 14 19.19 -10.76 8.22
C LYS A 14 20.27 -9.69 8.05
N ALA A 15 21.51 -10.03 8.38
CA ALA A 15 22.67 -9.21 8.08
C ALA A 15 23.03 -9.26 6.59
N ASP A 16 23.93 -8.36 6.16
CA ASP A 16 24.32 -8.23 4.75
C ASP A 16 24.71 -9.55 4.08
N HIS A 17 25.45 -10.43 4.78
CA HIS A 17 25.99 -11.68 4.24
C HIS A 17 24.97 -12.81 4.19
N GLU A 18 23.86 -12.67 4.91
CA GLU A 18 22.77 -13.65 4.96
C GLU A 18 21.73 -13.40 3.86
N VAL A 19 21.62 -12.15 3.39
CA VAL A 19 20.65 -11.74 2.38
C VAL A 19 21.04 -12.21 0.97
N ARG A 20 20.11 -12.86 0.27
CA ARG A 20 20.34 -13.41 -1.08
C ARG A 20 19.30 -12.93 -2.08
N ALA A 21 19.64 -12.92 -3.36
CA ALA A 21 18.65 -12.74 -4.42
C ALA A 21 17.62 -13.87 -4.34
N GLY A 22 16.34 -13.52 -4.50
CA GLY A 22 15.19 -14.41 -4.33
C GLY A 22 14.62 -14.46 -2.91
N ASP A 23 15.35 -14.01 -1.88
CA ASP A 23 14.78 -13.85 -0.53
C ASP A 23 13.61 -12.87 -0.57
N ASN A 24 12.57 -13.09 0.23
CA ASN A 24 11.47 -12.13 0.35
C ASN A 24 11.79 -11.08 1.41
N ILE A 25 11.89 -9.83 1.00
CA ILE A 25 12.18 -8.67 1.85
C ILE A 25 10.91 -7.82 2.04
N LEU A 26 10.77 -7.19 3.20
CA LEU A 26 9.66 -6.28 3.47
C LEU A 26 9.91 -4.96 2.77
N THR A 27 8.99 -4.54 1.90
CA THR A 27 9.09 -3.29 1.14
C THR A 27 7.93 -2.35 1.44
N LEU A 28 8.07 -1.08 1.05
CA LEU A 28 7.02 -0.06 1.08
C LEU A 28 6.88 0.52 -0.32
N ASP A 29 5.75 0.32 -0.97
CA ASP A 29 5.47 0.96 -2.24
C ASP A 29 5.29 2.49 -2.02
N PRO A 30 6.14 3.35 -2.59
CA PRO A 30 6.06 4.79 -2.37
C PRO A 30 4.81 5.43 -3.00
N CYS A 31 4.19 4.77 -3.98
CA CYS A 31 2.99 5.19 -4.69
C CYS A 31 1.72 4.70 -3.98
N THR A 32 1.54 3.38 -3.81
CA THR A 32 0.34 2.79 -3.20
C THR A 32 0.36 2.84 -1.68
N LYS A 33 1.54 2.99 -1.07
CA LYS A 33 1.82 2.88 0.38
C LYS A 33 1.72 1.47 0.93
N GLU A 34 1.52 0.46 0.09
CA GLU A 34 1.41 -0.92 0.54
C GLU A 34 2.74 -1.42 1.09
N ILE A 35 2.66 -2.06 2.25
CA ILE A 35 3.75 -2.81 2.87
C ILE A 35 3.57 -4.26 2.45
N SER A 36 4.49 -4.80 1.66
CA SER A 36 4.36 -6.17 1.14
C SER A 36 5.71 -6.89 1.12
N TRP A 37 5.65 -8.22 0.99
CA TRP A 37 6.84 -9.05 0.78
C TRP A 37 7.16 -9.11 -0.71
N GLN A 38 8.38 -8.76 -1.08
CA GLN A 38 8.85 -8.84 -2.47
C GLN A 38 10.17 -9.60 -2.58
N PRO A 39 10.42 -10.30 -3.70
CA PRO A 39 11.70 -10.94 -3.92
C PRO A 39 12.81 -9.90 -4.11
N ILE A 40 13.96 -10.17 -3.51
CA ILE A 40 15.19 -9.41 -3.78
C ILE A 40 15.69 -9.77 -5.18
N LEU A 41 15.78 -8.77 -6.05
CA LEU A 41 16.22 -8.94 -7.44
C LEU A 41 17.73 -9.15 -7.53
N SER A 42 18.49 -8.41 -6.74
CA SER A 42 19.94 -8.53 -6.62
C SER A 42 20.42 -7.90 -5.31
N VAL A 43 21.66 -8.18 -4.90
CA VAL A 43 22.26 -7.53 -3.72
C VAL A 43 23.61 -6.94 -4.13
N HIS A 44 23.70 -5.62 -4.08
CA HIS A 44 24.95 -4.91 -4.35
C HIS A 44 25.78 -4.83 -3.07
N ARG A 45 27.08 -5.15 -3.16
CA ARG A 45 28.06 -5.12 -2.07
C ARG A 45 29.35 -4.51 -2.59
N VAL A 46 29.85 -3.47 -1.95
CA VAL A 46 31.04 -2.74 -2.38
C VAL A 46 31.90 -2.37 -1.18
N GLN A 47 33.19 -2.71 -1.25
CA GLN A 47 34.18 -2.22 -0.30
C GLN A 47 34.52 -0.78 -0.68
N VAL A 48 34.43 0.13 0.28
CA VAL A 48 34.75 1.54 0.08
C VAL A 48 35.79 2.00 1.09
N ASP A 49 36.63 2.93 0.65
CA ASP A 49 37.44 3.79 1.50
C ASP A 49 37.08 5.23 1.09
N ALA A 50 36.00 5.73 1.69
CA ALA A 50 35.35 6.95 1.25
C ALA A 50 34.66 7.66 2.42
N GLU A 51 34.31 8.92 2.20
CA GLU A 51 33.45 9.65 3.12
C GLU A 51 32.00 9.19 2.98
N VAL A 52 31.35 8.87 4.10
CA VAL A 52 29.94 8.47 4.17
C VAL A 52 29.17 9.43 5.07
N VAL A 53 27.84 9.42 4.93
CA VAL A 53 26.96 10.23 5.78
C VAL A 53 26.45 9.37 6.93
N GLN A 54 26.62 9.88 8.15
CA GLN A 54 26.06 9.32 9.36
C GLN A 54 24.95 10.23 9.88
N TRP A 55 23.71 9.73 9.86
CA TRP A 55 22.57 10.38 10.47
C TRP A 55 22.21 9.75 11.80
N SER A 56 22.00 10.58 12.81
CA SER A 56 21.53 10.10 14.12
C SER A 56 20.67 11.09 14.87
N ASN A 57 19.79 10.61 15.75
CA ASN A 57 19.09 11.47 16.71
C ASN A 57 18.83 10.77 18.05
N THR A 58 18.36 11.54 19.03
CA THR A 58 18.01 11.05 20.37
C THR A 58 16.82 10.09 20.38
N HIS A 59 15.98 10.13 19.34
CA HIS A 59 14.82 9.25 19.15
C HIS A 59 15.17 7.95 18.41
N GLY A 60 16.45 7.61 18.32
CA GLY A 60 16.88 6.29 17.87
C GLY A 60 16.86 6.06 16.36
N PHE A 61 16.65 7.11 15.56
CA PHE A 61 17.01 7.05 14.15
C PHE A 61 18.53 7.07 14.05
N ASN A 62 19.10 6.08 13.35
CA ASN A 62 20.53 5.92 13.24
C ASN A 62 20.87 5.19 11.93
N VAL A 63 21.71 5.81 11.11
CA VAL A 63 22.05 5.31 9.78
C VAL A 63 23.49 5.67 9.43
N VAL A 64 24.18 4.77 8.73
CA VAL A 64 25.39 5.08 7.97
C VAL A 64 25.16 4.68 6.50
N SER A 65 25.27 5.64 5.60
CA SER A 65 24.93 5.46 4.19
C SER A 65 25.86 6.19 3.24
N ALA A 66 25.97 5.69 2.00
CA ALA A 66 26.60 6.45 0.94
C ALA A 66 25.88 7.80 0.72
N PRO A 67 26.58 8.84 0.24
CA PRO A 67 25.96 10.15 -0.04
C PRO A 67 24.80 10.10 -1.04
N GLY A 68 24.85 9.16 -1.99
CA GLY A 68 23.79 8.95 -2.99
C GLY A 68 22.61 8.13 -2.50
N GLN A 69 22.66 7.48 -1.33
CA GLN A 69 21.60 6.60 -0.83
C GLN A 69 20.24 7.30 -0.85
N GLU A 70 19.24 6.67 -1.46
CA GLU A 70 17.91 7.27 -1.54
C GLU A 70 17.06 6.97 -0.31
N TRP A 71 16.16 7.91 -0.02
CA TRP A 71 15.22 7.87 1.08
C TRP A 71 13.82 8.18 0.59
N VAL A 72 12.84 7.50 1.18
CA VAL A 72 11.43 7.80 0.98
C VAL A 72 11.06 9.04 1.80
N ALA A 73 10.85 10.18 1.13
CA ALA A 73 10.50 11.44 1.76
C ALA A 73 9.01 11.79 1.54
N ALA A 74 8.34 12.21 2.61
CA ALA A 74 6.97 12.71 2.57
C ALA A 74 6.91 14.10 1.95
N HIS A 75 5.86 14.35 1.17
CA HIS A 75 5.55 15.67 0.63
C HIS A 75 5.17 16.63 1.76
N ARG A 76 5.59 17.91 1.68
CA ARG A 76 5.07 18.98 2.55
C ARG A 76 4.20 19.93 1.76
N ASP A 77 3.06 20.32 2.29
CA ASP A 77 2.23 21.37 1.69
C ASP A 77 2.83 22.78 1.88
N ARG A 78 2.16 23.78 1.30
CA ARG A 78 2.60 25.19 1.39
C ARG A 78 2.67 25.69 2.83
N ASP A 79 1.89 25.10 3.73
CA ASP A 79 1.84 25.45 5.15
C ASP A 79 2.89 24.68 5.97
N GLY A 80 3.69 23.82 5.31
CA GLY A 80 4.76 23.04 5.93
C GLY A 80 4.30 21.74 6.58
N ASN A 81 3.02 21.37 6.46
CA ASN A 81 2.46 20.13 6.99
C ASN A 81 2.77 18.95 6.07
N SER A 82 3.04 17.78 6.65
CA SER A 82 3.40 16.60 5.86
C SER A 82 2.17 15.88 5.33
N ARG A 83 2.11 15.69 4.01
CA ARG A 83 1.06 14.98 3.29
C ARG A 83 1.43 13.51 3.15
N LEU A 84 1.16 12.73 4.19
CA LEU A 84 1.30 11.27 4.15
C LEU A 84 0.45 10.60 3.06
N ALA A 85 -0.65 11.25 2.65
CA ALA A 85 -1.55 10.77 1.60
C ALA A 85 -1.04 10.99 0.17
N ALA A 86 0.03 11.76 -0.02
CA ALA A 86 0.63 11.95 -1.35
C ALA A 86 1.68 10.86 -1.63
N PRO A 87 1.93 10.51 -2.91
CA PRO A 87 3.07 9.67 -3.29
C PRO A 87 4.37 10.21 -2.69
N ALA A 88 5.20 9.32 -2.17
CA ALA A 88 6.47 9.69 -1.56
C ALA A 88 7.53 9.78 -2.64
N ARG A 89 8.51 10.68 -2.46
CA ARG A 89 9.59 10.86 -3.43
C ARG A 89 10.86 10.24 -2.92
N PHE A 90 11.63 9.63 -3.82
CA PHE A 90 13.01 9.31 -3.53
C PHE A 90 13.85 10.58 -3.52
N ARG A 91 14.68 10.71 -2.50
CA ARG A 91 15.64 11.81 -2.36
C ARG A 91 16.97 11.23 -1.89
N PRO A 92 18.09 11.55 -2.55
CA PRO A 92 19.40 11.12 -2.09
C PRO A 92 19.76 11.81 -0.78
N THR A 93 20.59 11.16 0.04
CA THR A 93 21.05 11.67 1.35
C THR A 93 21.59 13.11 1.25
N ASP A 94 22.39 13.41 0.23
CA ASP A 94 22.98 14.75 0.05
C ASP A 94 21.96 15.87 -0.21
N GLU A 95 20.82 15.59 -0.85
CA GLU A 95 19.75 16.59 -1.04
C GLU A 95 18.96 16.88 0.25
N LEU A 96 19.03 15.95 1.20
CA LEU A 96 18.26 15.96 2.44
C LEU A 96 19.06 16.51 3.63
N SER A 97 20.38 16.50 3.51
CA SER A 97 21.33 17.01 4.51
C SER A 97 21.02 18.48 4.85
N ALA A 98 20.98 18.82 6.13
CA ALA A 98 20.57 20.14 6.65
C ALA A 98 19.18 20.68 6.21
N SER A 99 18.35 19.89 5.53
CA SER A 99 17.03 20.32 5.05
C SER A 99 15.94 20.13 6.12
N ASN A 100 14.76 20.75 5.97
CA ASN A 100 13.58 20.51 6.82
C ASN A 100 12.60 19.55 6.13
N LYS A 101 13.06 18.35 5.75
CA LYS A 101 12.25 17.33 5.08
C LYS A 101 11.81 16.26 6.08
N GLN A 102 10.77 15.50 5.75
CA GLN A 102 10.29 14.41 6.59
C GLN A 102 10.52 13.08 5.88
N LEU A 103 11.37 12.26 6.46
CA LEU A 103 11.60 10.88 6.06
C LEU A 103 10.45 10.02 6.54
N ILE A 104 9.96 9.15 5.66
CA ILE A 104 9.05 8.08 6.02
C ILE A 104 9.89 6.97 6.63
N THR A 105 9.75 6.78 7.95
CA THR A 105 10.53 5.81 8.74
C THR A 105 9.64 4.72 9.36
N GLY A 106 8.33 4.90 9.24
CA GLY A 106 7.28 3.92 9.45
C GLY A 106 6.06 4.34 8.61
N GLY A 107 4.90 3.77 8.88
CA GLY A 107 3.68 3.96 8.11
C GLY A 107 3.62 3.06 6.88
N GLY A 108 2.49 3.14 6.18
CA GLY A 108 2.12 2.27 5.06
C GLY A 108 0.80 1.54 5.34
N ILE A 109 0.30 0.83 4.33
CA ILE A 109 -0.89 -0.02 4.36
C ILE A 109 -0.41 -1.47 4.59
N PRO A 110 -0.74 -2.11 5.73
CA PRO A 110 -0.20 -3.43 6.08
C PRO A 110 -0.74 -4.60 5.25
N GLU A 111 -0.22 -4.80 4.03
CA GLU A 111 -0.57 -5.91 3.12
C GLU A 111 0.37 -7.13 3.24
N ALA A 112 1.32 -7.10 4.18
CA ALA A 112 2.33 -8.15 4.38
C ALA A 112 1.81 -9.39 5.14
N PHE A 113 0.49 -9.49 5.36
CA PHE A 113 -0.14 -10.52 6.19
C PHE A 113 -0.87 -11.58 5.36
N ALA A 114 -1.16 -12.73 5.98
CA ALA A 114 -1.92 -13.78 5.32
C ALA A 114 -3.37 -13.33 5.07
N ALA A 115 -3.88 -13.57 3.86
CA ALA A 115 -5.27 -13.24 3.51
C ALA A 115 -6.31 -14.10 4.24
N LYS A 116 -5.92 -15.31 4.70
CA LYS A 116 -6.79 -16.25 5.41
C LYS A 116 -6.19 -16.61 6.74
N SER A 117 -7.05 -16.69 7.76
CA SER A 117 -6.64 -17.10 9.09
C SER A 117 -6.25 -18.58 9.13
N ARG A 118 -5.07 -18.87 9.69
CA ARG A 118 -4.62 -20.23 10.02
C ARG A 118 -4.85 -20.60 11.48
N PHE A 119 -5.01 -19.59 12.34
CA PHE A 119 -5.13 -19.75 13.77
C PHE A 119 -6.47 -19.23 14.25
N ASP A 120 -6.96 -19.75 15.37
CA ASP A 120 -8.08 -19.12 16.06
C ASP A 120 -7.62 -17.86 16.80
N ASP A 121 -8.50 -16.85 16.90
CA ASP A 121 -8.16 -15.58 17.54
C ASP A 121 -7.90 -15.75 19.05
N ALA A 122 -8.58 -16.69 19.71
CA ALA A 122 -8.33 -16.97 21.13
C ALA A 122 -6.94 -17.61 21.34
N LEU A 123 -6.44 -18.37 20.36
CA LEU A 123 -5.06 -18.90 20.38
C LEU A 123 -4.05 -17.76 20.23
N VAL A 124 -4.25 -16.85 19.27
CA VAL A 124 -3.36 -15.71 19.06
C VAL A 124 -3.32 -14.78 20.27
N GLU A 125 -4.48 -14.50 20.87
CA GLU A 125 -4.57 -13.73 22.11
C GLU A 125 -3.85 -14.45 23.27
N LEU A 126 -4.06 -15.76 23.43
CA LEU A 126 -3.39 -16.55 24.46
C LEU A 126 -1.87 -16.54 24.30
N VAL A 127 -1.35 -16.67 23.07
CA VAL A 127 0.08 -16.58 22.78
C VAL A 127 0.64 -15.22 23.23
N GLY A 128 -0.06 -14.12 22.99
CA GLY A 128 0.35 -12.80 23.47
C GLY A 128 0.47 -12.71 25.00
N TRP A 129 -0.50 -13.27 25.72
CA TRP A 129 -0.45 -13.34 27.19
C TRP A 129 0.67 -14.26 27.69
N VAL A 130 0.91 -15.38 27.00
CA VAL A 130 1.97 -16.32 27.36
C VAL A 130 3.36 -15.72 27.16
N ILE A 131 3.57 -14.96 26.08
CA ILE A 131 4.85 -14.30 25.77
C ILE A 131 5.26 -13.34 26.87
N THR A 132 4.29 -12.60 27.41
CA THR A 132 4.50 -11.51 28.36
C THR A 132 4.41 -11.99 29.80
N GLU A 133 3.24 -12.43 30.22
CA GLU A 133 2.89 -12.77 31.60
C GLU A 133 3.02 -14.27 31.91
N GLY A 134 3.48 -15.06 30.93
CA GLY A 134 3.42 -16.52 30.99
C GLY A 134 4.70 -17.25 31.39
N HIS A 135 4.52 -18.50 31.84
CA HIS A 135 5.59 -19.42 32.20
C HIS A 135 5.31 -20.82 31.64
N TYR A 136 6.35 -21.43 31.07
CA TYR A 136 6.35 -22.81 30.60
C TYR A 136 6.69 -23.76 31.73
N GLN A 137 5.80 -24.72 32.02
CA GLN A 137 6.09 -25.81 32.94
C GLN A 137 7.42 -26.50 32.57
N GLN A 138 8.32 -26.65 33.53
CA GLN A 138 9.71 -27.09 33.27
C GLN A 138 9.88 -28.62 33.19
N GLN A 139 8.89 -29.41 33.63
CA GLN A 139 8.98 -30.87 33.58
C GLN A 139 8.87 -31.37 32.13
N ARG A 140 9.91 -32.04 31.61
CA ARG A 140 9.99 -32.50 30.20
C ARG A 140 8.79 -33.31 29.70
N ALA A 141 8.10 -34.04 30.57
CA ALA A 141 6.92 -34.84 30.21
C ALA A 141 5.60 -34.04 30.21
N ARG A 142 5.62 -32.75 30.55
CA ARG A 142 4.43 -31.90 30.66
C ARG A 142 4.58 -30.61 29.87
N THR A 143 3.58 -30.30 29.09
CA THR A 143 3.62 -29.20 28.12
C THR A 143 2.72 -28.03 28.51
N GLY A 144 2.21 -28.05 29.74
CA GLY A 144 1.37 -26.99 30.25
C GLY A 144 2.06 -25.62 30.27
N VAL A 145 1.25 -24.58 30.07
CA VAL A 145 1.64 -23.19 30.12
C VAL A 145 0.77 -22.46 31.14
N PHE A 146 1.38 -21.49 31.82
CA PHE A 146 0.72 -20.68 32.83
C PHE A 146 0.67 -19.23 32.38
N VAL A 147 -0.38 -18.51 32.77
CA VAL A 147 -0.50 -17.05 32.67
C VAL A 147 -0.97 -16.53 34.02
N ALA A 148 -0.25 -15.55 34.57
CA ALA A 148 -0.64 -14.90 35.83
C ALA A 148 -1.22 -13.52 35.56
N GLN A 149 -2.30 -13.13 36.24
CA GLN A 149 -2.84 -11.76 36.12
C GLN A 149 -3.55 -11.31 37.39
N SER A 150 -3.42 -10.03 37.75
CA SER A 150 -4.03 -9.45 38.95
C SER A 150 -5.50 -9.12 38.70
N VAL A 151 -6.40 -9.69 39.50
CA VAL A 151 -7.84 -9.35 39.44
C VAL A 151 -8.13 -7.99 40.06
N VAL A 152 -7.29 -7.54 40.99
CA VAL A 152 -7.43 -6.25 41.66
C VAL A 152 -6.97 -5.12 40.75
N ALA A 153 -5.77 -5.24 40.15
CA ALA A 153 -5.23 -4.19 39.30
C ALA A 153 -5.80 -4.21 37.88
N ASN A 154 -6.10 -5.40 37.34
CA ASN A 154 -6.46 -5.58 35.93
C ASN A 154 -7.70 -6.50 35.73
N PRO A 155 -8.87 -6.18 36.33
CA PRO A 155 -10.06 -7.04 36.25
C PRO A 155 -10.52 -7.31 34.81
N ALA A 156 -10.38 -6.32 33.92
CA ALA A 156 -10.73 -6.48 32.50
C ALA A 156 -9.81 -7.47 31.76
N LYS A 157 -8.50 -7.48 32.08
CA LYS A 157 -7.54 -8.43 31.48
C LYS A 157 -7.82 -9.85 31.98
N VAL A 158 -8.12 -9.99 33.27
CA VAL A 158 -8.56 -11.27 33.86
C VAL A 158 -9.78 -11.82 33.12
N GLU A 159 -10.78 -10.98 32.83
CA GLU A 159 -11.98 -11.45 32.12
C GLU A 159 -11.69 -11.87 30.66
N ARG A 160 -10.75 -11.20 29.99
CA ARG A 160 -10.25 -11.64 28.67
C ARG A 160 -9.66 -13.06 28.76
N ILE A 161 -8.77 -13.29 29.73
CA ILE A 161 -8.14 -14.61 29.92
C ILE A 161 -9.19 -15.67 30.33
N ARG A 162 -10.22 -15.32 31.11
CA ARG A 162 -11.34 -16.23 31.41
C ARG A 162 -12.15 -16.61 30.17
N ARG A 163 -12.38 -15.69 29.23
CA ARG A 163 -13.02 -16.03 27.94
C ARG A 163 -12.19 -17.04 27.16
N ILE A 164 -10.87 -16.85 27.09
CA ILE A 164 -9.93 -17.78 26.46
C ILE A 164 -9.97 -19.16 27.15
N LYS A 165 -9.92 -19.20 28.48
CA LYS A 165 -10.08 -20.43 29.27
C LYS A 165 -11.37 -21.16 28.89
N ARG A 166 -12.53 -20.48 28.91
CA ARG A 166 -13.83 -21.08 28.54
C ARG A 166 -13.82 -21.59 27.09
N HIS A 167 -13.25 -20.82 26.16
CA HIS A 167 -13.15 -21.19 24.75
C HIS A 167 -12.43 -22.53 24.55
N PHE A 168 -11.28 -22.73 25.20
CA PHE A 168 -10.49 -23.96 25.07
C PHE A 168 -11.04 -25.11 25.91
N ALA A 169 -11.55 -24.84 27.11
CA ALA A 169 -12.21 -25.85 27.93
C ALA A 169 -13.42 -26.48 27.21
N ASN A 170 -14.25 -25.66 26.56
CA ASN A 170 -15.40 -26.13 25.78
C ASN A 170 -15.00 -26.97 24.55
N ARG A 171 -13.73 -26.94 24.14
CA ARG A 171 -13.17 -27.75 23.05
C ARG A 171 -12.37 -28.95 23.57
N GLY A 172 -12.48 -29.27 24.86
CA GLY A 172 -11.84 -30.44 25.46
C GLY A 172 -10.39 -30.22 25.92
N ALA A 173 -9.85 -29.01 25.84
CA ALA A 173 -8.53 -28.72 26.40
C ALA A 173 -8.59 -28.57 27.92
N THR A 174 -7.49 -28.93 28.60
CA THR A 174 -7.34 -28.67 30.03
C THR A 174 -7.07 -27.19 30.25
N ALA A 175 -8.03 -26.45 30.80
CA ALA A 175 -7.85 -25.04 31.16
C ALA A 175 -8.46 -24.74 32.54
N THR A 176 -7.62 -24.40 33.52
CA THR A 176 -8.03 -24.17 34.92
C THR A 176 -7.62 -22.77 35.38
N GLU A 177 -8.27 -22.25 36.42
CA GLU A 177 -7.86 -21.01 37.09
C GLU A 177 -7.72 -21.25 38.59
N ASN A 178 -6.64 -20.75 39.18
CA ASN A 178 -6.32 -20.89 40.59
C ASN A 178 -6.06 -19.49 41.17
N PRO A 179 -7.06 -18.90 41.86
CA PRO A 179 -6.88 -17.65 42.58
C PRO A 179 -5.91 -17.81 43.74
N ASN A 180 -4.98 -16.87 43.91
CA ASN A 180 -4.16 -16.76 45.10
C ASN A 180 -4.81 -15.75 46.06
N PRO A 181 -5.41 -16.21 47.18
CA PRO A 181 -6.12 -15.34 48.10
C PRO A 181 -5.21 -14.33 48.81
N GLY A 182 -3.89 -14.56 48.88
CA GLY A 182 -2.95 -13.70 49.60
C GLY A 182 -2.51 -12.44 48.86
N ASN A 183 -2.65 -12.37 47.53
CA ASN A 183 -2.16 -11.23 46.73
C ASN A 183 -3.05 -10.81 45.55
N GLY A 184 -4.24 -11.42 45.41
CA GLY A 184 -5.18 -11.07 44.33
C GLY A 184 -4.70 -11.45 42.92
N MET A 185 -3.67 -12.28 42.79
CA MET A 185 -3.23 -12.84 41.50
C MET A 185 -4.04 -14.10 41.18
N ILE A 186 -4.39 -14.27 39.91
CA ILE A 186 -4.99 -15.51 39.41
C ILE A 186 -4.00 -16.17 38.47
N ASN A 187 -3.71 -17.45 38.73
CA ASN A 187 -2.90 -18.28 37.85
C ASN A 187 -3.82 -19.11 36.95
N PHE A 188 -3.78 -18.83 35.66
CA PHE A 188 -4.45 -19.64 34.64
C PHE A 188 -3.48 -20.69 34.13
N TYR A 189 -3.95 -21.94 34.08
CA TYR A 189 -3.18 -23.07 33.56
C TYR A 189 -3.85 -23.60 32.29
N PHE A 190 -3.07 -23.79 31.25
CA PHE A 190 -3.46 -24.35 29.97
C PHE A 190 -2.59 -25.56 29.67
N GLY A 191 -3.17 -26.76 29.74
CA GLY A 191 -2.49 -28.05 29.68
C GLY A 191 -2.78 -28.84 28.40
N ALA A 192 -3.14 -30.11 28.55
CA ALA A 192 -3.41 -31.02 27.44
C ALA A 192 -4.42 -30.43 26.44
N GLY A 193 -4.15 -30.59 25.14
CA GLY A 193 -4.97 -30.07 24.05
C GLY A 193 -4.60 -28.67 23.57
N ILE A 194 -3.77 -27.90 24.32
CA ILE A 194 -3.38 -26.55 23.89
C ILE A 194 -1.93 -26.16 24.27
N GLY A 195 -1.37 -26.71 25.35
CA GLY A 195 -0.03 -26.38 25.82
C GLY A 195 1.08 -26.70 24.81
N ASP A 196 1.00 -27.87 24.16
CA ASP A 196 1.91 -28.29 23.08
C ASP A 196 1.86 -27.33 21.89
N VAL A 197 0.66 -26.99 21.45
CA VAL A 197 0.42 -26.09 20.31
C VAL A 197 1.05 -24.72 20.57
N ILE A 198 0.92 -24.19 21.78
CA ILE A 198 1.51 -22.90 22.17
C ILE A 198 3.04 -22.96 22.14
N ARG A 199 3.64 -24.06 22.62
CA ARG A 199 5.10 -24.22 22.64
C ARG A 199 5.70 -24.45 21.26
N GLU A 200 4.94 -25.06 20.36
CA GLU A 200 5.32 -25.21 18.96
C GLU A 200 5.26 -23.87 18.22
N ILE A 201 4.22 -23.07 18.46
CA ILE A 201 4.03 -21.76 17.83
C ILE A 201 5.01 -20.71 18.36
N ALA A 202 5.24 -20.70 19.68
CA ALA A 202 6.03 -19.69 20.37
C ALA A 202 7.16 -20.34 21.21
N PRO A 203 8.08 -21.12 20.61
CA PRO A 203 9.16 -21.77 21.33
C PRO A 203 9.95 -20.76 22.16
N ASP A 204 10.31 -21.13 23.38
CA ASP A 204 10.96 -20.24 24.36
C ASP A 204 10.23 -18.91 24.61
N LYS A 205 8.92 -18.87 24.34
CA LYS A 205 8.08 -17.67 24.36
C LYS A 205 8.57 -16.58 23.40
N GLN A 206 9.22 -16.96 22.30
CA GLN A 206 9.59 -16.06 21.21
C GLN A 206 8.49 -16.01 20.15
N MET A 207 8.59 -15.09 19.20
CA MET A 207 7.64 -14.95 18.09
C MET A 207 8.37 -15.25 16.77
N PRO A 208 8.43 -16.54 16.35
CA PRO A 208 9.14 -16.90 15.14
C PRO A 208 8.54 -16.20 13.90
N PRO A 209 9.37 -15.85 12.90
CA PRO A 209 8.91 -15.26 11.64
C PRO A 209 7.82 -16.07 10.93
N ALA A 210 7.90 -17.40 10.98
CA ALA A 210 6.89 -18.31 10.42
C ALA A 210 5.51 -18.15 11.07
N PHE A 211 5.46 -17.90 12.38
CA PHE A 211 4.21 -17.60 13.08
C PHE A 211 3.67 -16.23 12.66
N LEU A 212 4.51 -15.19 12.73
CA LEU A 212 4.10 -13.81 12.43
C LEU A 212 3.58 -13.64 10.99
N THR A 213 4.22 -14.27 10.01
CA THR A 213 3.84 -14.21 8.59
C THR A 213 2.63 -15.08 8.23
N ALA A 214 2.19 -15.94 9.16
CA ALA A 214 0.99 -16.76 9.03
C ALA A 214 -0.26 -16.09 9.62
N LEU A 215 -0.11 -14.98 10.36
CA LEU A 215 -1.22 -14.21 10.90
C LEU A 215 -1.93 -13.39 9.82
N THR A 216 -3.24 -13.20 9.98
CA THR A 216 -3.95 -12.13 9.28
C THR A 216 -3.61 -10.77 9.89
N HIS A 217 -3.91 -9.69 9.18
CA HIS A 217 -3.70 -8.33 9.71
C HIS A 217 -4.43 -8.12 11.06
N ALA A 218 -5.69 -8.56 11.16
CA ALA A 218 -6.47 -8.44 12.40
C ALA A 218 -5.84 -9.23 13.56
N GLN A 219 -5.30 -10.42 13.29
CA GLN A 219 -4.62 -11.24 14.29
C GLN A 219 -3.28 -10.65 14.72
N ALA A 220 -2.54 -10.06 13.78
CA ALA A 220 -1.31 -9.34 14.08
C ALA A 220 -1.59 -8.11 14.98
N GLU A 221 -2.66 -7.36 14.71
CA GLU A 221 -3.10 -6.28 15.59
C GLU A 221 -3.52 -6.80 16.97
N LEU A 222 -4.26 -7.90 17.05
CA LEU A 222 -4.66 -8.54 18.31
C LEU A 222 -3.44 -8.99 19.13
N LEU A 223 -2.46 -9.63 18.50
CA LEU A 223 -1.22 -10.05 19.13
C LEU A 223 -0.45 -8.83 19.64
N TYR A 224 -0.27 -7.82 18.80
CA TYR A 224 0.42 -6.57 19.15
C TYR A 224 -0.22 -5.89 20.37
N GLN A 225 -1.54 -5.75 20.38
CA GLN A 225 -2.26 -5.14 21.50
C GLN A 225 -2.15 -5.98 22.77
N THR A 226 -2.23 -7.30 22.65
CA THR A 226 -2.13 -8.20 23.80
C THR A 226 -0.73 -8.18 24.44
N ILE A 227 0.33 -8.12 23.63
CA ILE A 227 1.70 -7.94 24.15
C ILE A 227 1.81 -6.60 24.91
N LEU A 228 1.26 -5.52 24.35
CA LEU A 228 1.25 -4.23 25.03
C LEU A 228 0.38 -4.21 26.30
N ASP A 229 -0.64 -5.07 26.37
CA ASP A 229 -1.48 -5.19 27.56
C ASP A 229 -0.86 -6.07 28.65
N GLY A 230 0.06 -6.97 28.32
CA GLY A 230 0.89 -7.68 29.30
C GLY A 230 2.00 -6.78 29.84
N ASP A 231 3.09 -6.67 29.09
CA ASP A 231 4.34 -6.00 29.51
C ASP A 231 4.48 -4.56 28.97
N GLY A 232 3.48 -4.05 28.26
CA GLY A 232 3.58 -2.76 27.60
C GLY A 232 3.28 -1.55 28.47
N TYR A 233 3.92 -0.43 28.15
CA TYR A 233 3.62 0.87 28.75
C TYR A 233 3.27 1.93 27.69
N ARG A 234 2.08 2.52 27.80
CA ARG A 234 1.58 3.54 26.87
C ARG A 234 1.71 4.94 27.49
N LYS A 235 2.55 5.79 26.88
CA LYS A 235 2.72 7.18 27.33
C LYS A 235 1.73 8.09 26.62
N ALA A 236 0.76 8.62 27.36
CA ALA A 236 -0.17 9.62 26.86
C ALA A 236 0.57 10.93 26.47
N ALA A 237 0.10 11.59 25.41
CA ALA A 237 0.43 12.97 25.14
C ALA A 237 -0.15 13.85 26.27
N ARG A 238 0.62 14.85 26.72
CA ARG A 238 0.08 15.93 27.55
C ARG A 238 -0.86 16.75 26.66
N SER A 239 -2.10 16.95 27.10
CA SER A 239 -3.03 17.92 26.52
C SER A 239 -3.05 19.13 27.46
N ASP A 240 -2.81 20.33 26.95
CA ASP A 240 -2.93 21.57 27.74
C ASP A 240 -4.40 22.00 27.93
N ASP A 241 -5.35 21.30 27.27
CA ASP A 241 -6.74 21.72 27.08
C ASP A 241 -7.79 20.59 27.30
N GLY A 242 -7.39 19.48 27.93
CA GLY A 242 -8.33 18.49 28.48
C GLY A 242 -9.16 17.66 27.46
N PHE A 243 -9.01 17.86 26.15
CA PHE A 243 -9.74 17.09 25.14
C PHE A 243 -8.79 16.17 24.35
N ARG A 244 -9.01 14.85 24.51
CA ARG A 244 -8.39 13.73 23.76
C ARG A 244 -6.88 13.50 23.99
N ARG A 245 -6.53 12.64 24.95
CA ARG A 245 -5.19 12.06 25.09
C ARG A 245 -4.88 11.12 23.91
N THR A 246 -4.02 11.51 22.99
CA THR A 246 -3.41 10.59 22.02
C THR A 246 -2.16 9.94 22.63
N VAL A 247 -1.90 8.66 22.39
CA VAL A 247 -0.67 8.00 22.88
C VAL A 247 0.49 8.46 22.00
N ARG A 248 1.56 8.97 22.62
CA ARG A 248 2.75 9.48 21.91
C ARG A 248 3.77 8.38 21.61
N THR A 249 3.89 7.42 22.52
CA THR A 249 4.82 6.29 22.42
C THR A 249 4.28 5.10 23.20
N GLU A 250 4.50 3.90 22.67
CA GLU A 250 4.26 2.62 23.34
C GLU A 250 5.62 1.97 23.60
N ASN A 251 5.78 1.30 24.74
CA ASN A 251 7.06 0.74 25.16
C ASN A 251 6.85 -0.74 25.45
N PHE A 252 7.75 -1.59 24.98
CA PHE A 252 7.83 -3.00 25.34
C PHE A 252 9.22 -3.26 25.92
N ILE A 253 9.27 -3.59 27.21
CA ILE A 253 10.51 -3.80 27.95
C ILE A 253 10.79 -5.30 28.00
N GLN A 254 11.94 -5.72 27.49
CA GLN A 254 12.27 -7.15 27.36
C GLN A 254 13.78 -7.38 27.43
N LYS A 255 14.18 -8.55 27.94
CA LYS A 255 15.59 -8.97 28.03
C LYS A 255 16.00 -10.00 26.98
N ASP A 256 15.03 -10.73 26.44
CA ASP A 256 15.25 -11.75 25.43
C ASP A 256 15.30 -11.12 24.02
N GLN A 257 16.40 -11.32 23.31
CA GLN A 257 16.61 -10.73 21.99
C GLN A 257 15.63 -11.27 20.94
N GLY A 258 15.29 -12.57 20.96
CA GLY A 258 14.34 -13.14 20.00
C GLY A 258 12.92 -12.59 20.16
N ARG A 259 12.48 -12.29 21.38
CA ARG A 259 11.23 -11.56 21.64
C ARG A 259 11.28 -10.12 21.14
N ILE A 260 12.41 -9.44 21.30
CA ILE A 260 12.60 -8.07 20.78
C ILE A 260 12.54 -8.10 19.26
N ASP A 261 13.26 -9.00 18.61
CA ASP A 261 13.32 -9.14 17.16
C ASP A 261 11.95 -9.45 16.56
N GLY A 262 11.22 -10.40 17.16
CA GLY A 262 9.85 -10.73 16.77
C GLY A 262 8.88 -9.56 16.97
N TYR A 263 9.00 -8.81 18.07
CA TYR A 263 8.18 -7.61 18.30
C TYR A 263 8.46 -6.52 17.25
N GLN A 264 9.74 -6.26 16.93
CA GLN A 264 10.11 -5.29 15.91
C GLN A 264 9.67 -5.72 14.51
N MET A 265 9.72 -7.02 14.20
CA MET A 265 9.19 -7.58 12.95
C MET A 265 7.67 -7.37 12.87
N LEU A 266 6.92 -7.76 13.90
CA LEU A 266 5.46 -7.56 13.98
C LEU A 266 5.10 -6.07 13.83
N ALA A 267 5.79 -5.19 14.54
CA ALA A 267 5.58 -3.76 14.46
C ALA A 267 5.88 -3.21 13.05
N ALA A 268 7.00 -3.61 12.43
CA ALA A 268 7.35 -3.20 11.07
C ALA A 268 6.31 -3.63 10.03
N MET A 269 5.83 -4.89 10.11
CA MET A 269 4.75 -5.39 9.24
C MET A 269 3.45 -4.58 9.42
N LEU A 270 3.14 -4.12 10.63
CA LEU A 270 2.02 -3.21 10.94
C LEU A 270 2.29 -1.74 10.54
N GLY A 271 3.41 -1.44 9.87
CA GLY A 271 3.80 -0.08 9.52
C GLY A 271 4.16 0.78 10.72
N LYS A 272 4.62 0.19 11.83
CA LYS A 272 5.04 0.90 13.03
C LYS A 272 6.55 0.90 13.12
N ARG A 273 7.14 2.09 13.27
CA ARG A 273 8.59 2.22 13.51
C ARG A 273 8.90 2.02 14.98
N THR A 274 9.98 1.29 15.24
CA THR A 274 10.46 0.99 16.58
C THR A 274 11.91 1.41 16.77
N CYS A 275 12.28 1.63 18.02
CA CYS A 275 13.68 1.70 18.42
C CYS A 275 13.88 0.92 19.71
N SER A 276 14.71 -0.11 19.67
CA SER A 276 15.15 -0.84 20.86
C SER A 276 16.45 -0.27 21.39
N LYS A 277 16.47 0.13 22.67
CA LYS A 277 17.65 0.65 23.35
C LYS A 277 17.83 -0.03 24.69
N PRO A 278 19.07 -0.24 25.17
CA PRO A 278 19.31 -0.67 26.54
C PRO A 278 18.57 0.25 27.53
N HIS A 279 17.77 -0.32 28.42
CA HIS A 279 17.05 0.42 29.47
C HIS A 279 18.05 1.04 30.47
N SER A 280 19.15 0.33 30.73
CA SER A 280 20.33 0.87 31.41
C SER A 280 21.58 0.16 30.90
N VAL A 281 22.75 0.79 31.07
CA VAL A 281 24.04 0.35 30.50
C VAL A 281 24.44 -1.09 30.92
N HIS A 282 23.89 -1.62 32.02
CA HIS A 282 24.30 -2.92 32.59
C HIS A 282 23.14 -3.91 32.84
N SER A 283 21.90 -3.60 32.46
CA SER A 283 20.76 -4.45 32.84
C SER A 283 20.55 -5.67 31.95
N GLY A 284 21.08 -5.67 30.71
CA GLY A 284 20.67 -6.63 29.68
C GLY A 284 19.18 -6.53 29.31
N ILE A 285 18.49 -5.49 29.79
CA ILE A 285 17.08 -5.21 29.53
C ILE A 285 17.03 -4.11 28.49
N PHE A 286 16.18 -4.29 27.48
CA PHE A 286 15.95 -3.32 26.43
C PHE A 286 14.56 -2.73 26.55
N ASN A 287 14.46 -1.43 26.30
CA ASN A 287 13.19 -0.74 26.07
C ASN A 287 12.99 -0.57 24.56
N THR A 288 12.01 -1.26 24.02
CA THR A 288 11.60 -1.12 22.62
C THR A 288 10.46 -0.12 22.50
N VAL A 289 10.79 1.07 22.03
CA VAL A 289 9.84 2.17 21.87
C VAL A 289 9.20 2.09 20.49
N THR A 290 7.88 2.07 20.43
CA THR A 290 7.11 2.23 19.20
C THR A 290 6.60 3.66 19.11
N TYR A 291 6.92 4.34 18.01
CA TYR A 291 6.57 5.75 17.81
C TYR A 291 5.25 5.89 17.07
N SER A 292 4.35 6.74 17.59
CA SER A 292 3.07 7.00 16.94
C SER A 292 3.21 7.77 15.62
N SER A 293 4.28 8.55 15.47
CA SER A 293 4.58 9.24 14.21
C SER A 293 5.40 8.35 13.29
N PRO A 294 4.97 8.15 12.02
CA PRO A 294 5.75 7.42 11.03
C PRO A 294 6.95 8.22 10.49
N LEU A 295 7.11 9.47 10.93
CA LEU A 295 7.99 10.43 10.29
C LEU A 295 9.22 10.75 11.16
N THR A 296 10.33 11.01 10.47
CA THR A 296 11.56 11.53 11.06
C THR A 296 11.97 12.78 10.29
N THR A 297 12.11 13.91 11.00
CA THR A 297 12.48 15.19 10.37
C THR A 297 14.00 15.31 10.27
N THR A 298 14.51 15.56 9.06
CA THR A 298 15.96 15.65 8.77
C THR A 298 16.67 16.76 9.54
N ARG A 299 16.00 17.90 9.77
CA ARG A 299 16.52 19.03 10.59
C ARG A 299 16.92 18.62 12.03
N HIS A 300 16.30 17.57 12.56
CA HIS A 300 16.60 17.09 13.93
C HIS A 300 17.63 15.96 13.94
N LEU A 301 18.23 15.64 12.80
CA LEU A 301 19.30 14.67 12.69
C LEU A 301 20.62 15.40 12.86
N LYS A 302 21.50 14.81 13.66
CA LYS A 302 22.93 15.07 13.57
C LYS A 302 23.41 14.50 12.24
N ASP A 303 24.11 15.33 11.48
CA ASP A 303 24.50 15.07 10.10
C ASP A 303 26.02 15.16 10.01
N ASP A 304 26.69 14.02 10.21
CA ASP A 304 28.15 13.93 10.21
C ASP A 304 28.63 13.28 8.92
N ARG A 305 29.63 13.90 8.28
CA ARG A 305 30.41 13.25 7.21
C ARG A 305 31.65 12.62 7.83
N VAL A 306 31.77 11.30 7.70
CA VAL A 306 32.81 10.53 8.40
C VAL A 306 33.62 9.70 7.40
N PRO A 307 34.96 9.63 7.53
CA PRO A 307 35.76 8.65 6.81
C PRO A 307 35.31 7.24 7.20
N TYR A 308 35.00 6.41 6.21
CA TYR A 308 34.56 5.04 6.41
C TYR A 308 35.30 4.10 5.47
N ARG A 309 35.91 3.09 6.09
CA ARG A 309 36.57 1.99 5.39
C ARG A 309 35.85 0.70 5.76
N GLY A 310 35.09 0.15 4.83
CA GLY A 310 34.29 -1.04 5.07
C GLY A 310 33.31 -1.33 3.95
N LEU A 311 32.39 -2.25 4.23
CA LEU A 311 31.41 -2.71 3.28
C LEU A 311 30.18 -1.81 3.27
N LEU A 312 29.81 -1.33 2.07
CA LEU A 312 28.48 -0.82 1.81
C LEU A 312 27.67 -1.82 1.00
N TRP A 313 26.41 -2.02 1.38
CA TRP A 313 25.51 -2.94 0.70
C TRP A 313 24.10 -2.38 0.53
N CYS A 314 23.39 -2.89 -0.48
CA CYS A 314 21.98 -2.54 -0.74
C CYS A 314 21.30 -3.67 -1.54
N PRO A 315 20.17 -4.24 -1.05
CA PRO A 315 19.32 -5.08 -1.87
C PRO A 315 18.57 -4.24 -2.93
N ARG A 316 18.24 -4.86 -4.06
CA ARG A 316 17.34 -4.30 -5.07
C ARG A 316 15.98 -4.99 -5.07
N THR A 317 14.92 -4.22 -5.26
CA THR A 317 13.51 -4.61 -5.20
C THR A 317 12.72 -3.88 -6.28
N GLU A 318 11.53 -4.35 -6.63
CA GLU A 318 10.70 -3.66 -7.64
C GLU A 318 10.25 -2.28 -7.17
N THR A 319 9.89 -2.13 -5.89
CA THR A 319 9.49 -0.83 -5.31
C THR A 319 10.65 0.08 -4.92
N ARG A 320 11.89 -0.37 -5.12
CA ARG A 320 13.12 0.35 -4.74
C ARG A 320 13.21 0.72 -3.27
N THR A 321 12.57 -0.05 -2.38
CA THR A 321 12.53 0.21 -0.94
C THR A 321 12.67 -1.07 -0.16
N TRP A 322 13.17 -0.95 1.07
CA TRP A 322 13.21 -2.06 2.01
C TRP A 322 13.21 -1.58 3.47
N MET A 323 12.72 -2.42 4.38
CA MET A 323 12.76 -2.18 5.82
C MET A 323 14.12 -2.57 6.36
N ALA A 324 14.83 -1.57 6.91
CA ALA A 324 16.13 -1.73 7.52
C ALA A 324 16.05 -1.56 9.04
N ARG A 325 17.03 -2.16 9.74
CA ARG A 325 17.27 -1.92 11.17
C ARG A 325 18.75 -1.70 11.41
N ARG A 326 19.10 -0.68 12.19
CA ARG A 326 20.47 -0.42 12.64
C ARG A 326 20.47 0.10 14.07
N HIS A 327 21.30 -0.47 14.94
CA HIS A 327 21.35 -0.14 16.38
C HIS A 327 19.96 -0.13 17.04
N GLY A 328 19.13 -1.12 16.70
CA GLY A 328 17.77 -1.29 17.21
C GLY A 328 16.73 -0.33 16.62
N GLY A 329 17.10 0.68 15.82
CA GLY A 329 16.16 1.59 15.14
C GLY A 329 15.72 1.06 13.79
N THR A 330 14.40 0.96 13.54
CA THR A 330 13.85 0.53 12.25
C THR A 330 13.49 1.73 11.37
N PHE A 331 13.72 1.61 10.07
CA PHE A 331 13.39 2.66 9.10
C PHE A 331 13.22 2.09 7.68
N TRP A 332 12.38 2.76 6.88
CA TRP A 332 12.37 2.56 5.45
C TRP A 332 13.57 3.24 4.80
N THR A 333 14.19 2.57 3.83
CA THR A 333 15.21 3.17 2.98
C THR A 333 15.02 2.76 1.53
N GLY A 334 15.65 3.51 0.62
CA GLY A 334 15.62 3.26 -0.82
C GLY A 334 16.83 2.48 -1.33
N GLU A 335 17.04 2.54 -2.64
CA GLU A 335 18.22 2.00 -3.29
C GLU A 335 19.31 3.07 -3.50
N LEU A 336 20.48 2.65 -3.99
CA LEU A 336 21.41 3.60 -4.60
C LEU A 336 20.88 4.01 -5.99
N PRO A 337 21.03 5.28 -6.41
CA PRO A 337 20.70 5.72 -7.75
C PRO A 337 21.42 4.87 -8.79
N ASP A 338 20.80 4.73 -9.96
CA ASP A 338 21.38 4.03 -11.10
C ASP A 338 22.81 4.55 -11.39
N PRO A 339 23.84 3.69 -11.48
CA PRO A 339 25.20 4.09 -11.82
C PRO A 339 25.33 4.90 -13.13
N ASP A 340 24.35 4.84 -14.02
CA ASP A 340 24.31 5.67 -15.24
C ASP A 340 23.80 7.11 -15.01
N ASN A 341 23.50 7.49 -13.76
CA ASN A 341 23.19 8.87 -13.37
C ASN A 341 24.48 9.63 -12.96
N PRO A 342 24.95 10.61 -13.75
CA PRO A 342 26.28 11.24 -13.60
C PRO A 342 26.46 12.13 -12.34
N LYS A 343 25.49 12.18 -11.42
CA LYS A 343 25.57 12.98 -10.19
C LYS A 343 26.20 12.26 -8.99
N VAL A 344 26.46 10.95 -9.07
CA VAL A 344 26.98 10.16 -7.93
C VAL A 344 28.28 9.43 -8.32
N THR A 345 29.32 10.19 -8.64
CA THR A 345 30.69 9.66 -8.63
C THR A 345 31.22 9.63 -7.20
N LEU A 346 31.36 8.42 -6.63
CA LEU A 346 32.28 8.19 -5.50
C LEU A 346 33.67 8.65 -5.96
N SER A 347 34.09 9.84 -5.53
CA SER A 347 35.40 10.38 -5.91
C SER A 347 36.47 9.68 -5.09
N PRO A 348 37.38 8.87 -5.68
CA PRO A 348 38.50 8.31 -4.95
C PRO A 348 39.53 9.42 -4.75
N LYS A 349 39.92 9.73 -3.51
CA LYS A 349 41.11 10.55 -3.27
C LYS A 349 42.36 9.68 -3.40
N GLY A 350 43.06 9.85 -4.52
CA GLY A 350 44.51 9.82 -4.68
C GLY A 350 45.28 8.61 -4.14
N GLY A 351 45.74 7.74 -5.06
CA GLY A 351 46.78 6.76 -4.78
C GLY A 351 47.27 6.03 -6.03
N SER A 352 48.38 6.52 -6.60
CA SER A 352 49.36 5.84 -7.47
C SER A 352 48.86 4.84 -8.54
N ALA A 353 49.06 5.22 -9.80
CA ALA A 353 49.06 4.33 -10.94
C ALA A 353 49.99 3.11 -10.73
N SER A 354 49.49 1.91 -11.02
CA SER A 354 50.32 0.82 -11.56
C SER A 354 49.46 -0.15 -12.39
N SER A 355 49.83 -0.21 -13.66
CA SER A 355 49.67 -1.27 -14.66
C SER A 355 48.67 -2.42 -14.40
N LEU A 356 47.76 -2.62 -15.36
CA LEU A 356 47.59 -3.91 -16.02
C LEU A 356 47.05 -3.68 -17.45
N ARG A 357 47.92 -3.92 -18.43
CA ARG A 357 47.59 -4.03 -19.86
C ARG A 357 47.18 -5.47 -20.17
N ALA A 358 46.10 -5.63 -20.93
CA ALA A 358 45.93 -6.61 -22.01
C ALA A 358 44.76 -6.07 -22.88
N ALA A 359 44.98 -5.40 -24.01
CA ALA A 359 45.43 -5.87 -25.33
C ALA A 359 44.37 -6.70 -26.09
N SER A 360 43.65 -6.03 -27.01
CA SER A 360 43.21 -6.44 -28.37
C SER A 360 41.82 -5.85 -28.66
N GLY A 361 41.49 -5.25 -29.81
CA GLY A 361 42.23 -4.84 -30.99
C GLY A 361 41.46 -3.71 -31.68
N LYS A 362 42.17 -2.80 -32.33
CA LYS A 362 41.61 -1.68 -33.11
C LYS A 362 40.97 -2.21 -34.40
N ALA A 363 39.78 -1.71 -34.71
CA ALA A 363 39.35 -1.43 -36.08
C ALA A 363 38.77 -0.01 -36.11
N VAL A 364 39.54 0.91 -36.71
CA VAL A 364 39.10 2.26 -37.05
C VAL A 364 38.41 2.15 -38.40
N MET A 365 37.12 2.48 -38.46
CA MET A 365 36.42 2.80 -39.70
C MET A 365 35.75 4.16 -39.52
N THR A 366 36.27 5.13 -40.26
CA THR A 366 35.73 6.46 -40.51
C THR A 366 34.35 6.34 -41.17
N GLY A 367 33.32 6.88 -40.54
CA GLY A 367 31.96 6.86 -41.08
C GLY A 367 31.11 8.00 -40.52
N THR A 368 30.77 8.93 -41.40
CA THR A 368 29.90 10.09 -41.25
C THR A 368 28.61 9.83 -40.47
N ALA A 369 28.26 10.73 -39.54
CA ALA A 369 26.99 10.70 -38.81
C ALA A 369 25.79 10.92 -39.77
N PRO A 370 24.76 10.05 -39.78
CA PRO A 370 23.53 10.33 -40.49
C PRO A 370 22.63 11.23 -39.64
N ARG A 371 22.32 12.41 -40.17
CA ARG A 371 21.20 13.27 -39.73
C ARG A 371 19.90 12.44 -39.73
N VAL A 372 19.39 12.11 -38.55
CA VAL A 372 18.01 11.61 -38.42
C VAL A 372 17.05 12.78 -38.61
N ARG A 373 16.25 12.69 -39.68
CA ARG A 373 15.20 13.66 -40.01
C ARG A 373 14.10 13.62 -38.94
N ASN A 374 13.83 14.78 -38.35
CA ASN A 374 12.61 15.03 -37.58
C ASN A 374 11.37 14.64 -38.41
N ARG A 375 10.64 13.63 -37.97
CA ARG A 375 9.23 13.42 -38.34
C ARG A 375 8.37 14.18 -37.33
N GLY A 376 7.32 14.84 -37.83
CA GLY A 376 6.54 15.90 -37.17
C GLY A 376 5.72 15.52 -35.91
N PRO A 377 4.93 16.47 -35.37
CA PRO A 377 4.51 16.52 -33.96
C PRO A 377 3.30 15.66 -33.57
N GLU A 378 2.70 14.90 -34.50
CA GLU A 378 1.43 14.21 -34.24
C GLU A 378 1.58 12.91 -33.42
N ASN A 379 2.77 12.29 -33.40
CA ASN A 379 3.03 11.08 -32.60
C ASN A 379 3.45 11.35 -31.14
N THR A 380 3.81 12.58 -30.79
CA THR A 380 4.34 12.91 -29.46
C THR A 380 3.24 13.10 -28.42
N PHE A 381 2.03 13.51 -28.82
CA PHE A 381 0.91 13.75 -27.90
C PHE A 381 0.27 12.47 -27.35
N LEU A 382 0.22 11.39 -28.15
CA LEU A 382 -0.27 10.08 -27.70
C LEU A 382 0.73 9.35 -26.78
N ALA A 383 2.02 9.70 -26.85
CA ALA A 383 3.07 9.11 -26.02
C ALA A 383 3.02 9.59 -24.55
N LEU A 384 2.38 10.73 -24.28
CA LEU A 384 2.34 11.39 -22.96
C LEU A 384 0.94 11.39 -22.31
N SER A 385 0.02 10.54 -22.79
CA SER A 385 -1.33 10.40 -22.23
C SER A 385 -1.36 9.33 -21.14
N GLY A 386 -2.00 9.62 -20.01
CA GLY A 386 -2.35 8.59 -19.03
C GLY A 386 -2.87 9.12 -17.69
N VAL A 387 -3.11 8.17 -16.80
CA VAL A 387 -3.55 8.39 -15.41
C VAL A 387 -2.45 7.98 -14.43
N ASP A 388 -2.54 8.45 -13.19
CA ASP A 388 -1.58 8.11 -12.14
C ASP A 388 -1.64 6.63 -11.70
N ALA A 389 -0.56 6.17 -11.07
CA ALA A 389 -0.42 4.78 -10.61
C ALA A 389 -1.50 4.34 -9.61
N ALA A 390 -2.11 5.27 -8.87
CA ALA A 390 -3.18 4.97 -7.91
C ALA A 390 -4.56 4.72 -8.57
N THR A 391 -4.68 4.92 -9.89
CA THR A 391 -5.90 4.62 -10.63
C THR A 391 -5.96 3.12 -10.98
N GLU A 392 -7.13 2.50 -10.77
CA GLU A 392 -7.44 1.11 -11.08
C GLU A 392 -8.39 1.01 -12.28
N ALA A 393 -8.37 -0.11 -13.01
CA ALA A 393 -9.37 -0.47 -14.02
C ALA A 393 -10.23 -1.65 -13.55
N LEU A 394 -11.51 -1.65 -13.97
CA LEU A 394 -12.42 -2.76 -13.67
C LEU A 394 -12.23 -3.93 -14.64
N THR A 395 -11.96 -5.12 -14.11
CA THR A 395 -11.83 -6.39 -14.84
C THR A 395 -12.92 -7.39 -14.42
N PRO A 396 -13.13 -8.51 -15.14
CA PRO A 396 -14.03 -9.58 -14.67
C PRO A 396 -13.65 -10.18 -13.32
N ALA A 397 -12.39 -10.04 -12.89
CA ALA A 397 -11.91 -10.49 -11.59
C ALA A 397 -12.05 -9.42 -10.48
N GLY A 398 -12.59 -8.24 -10.81
CA GLY A 398 -12.67 -7.09 -9.92
C GLY A 398 -11.74 -5.94 -10.34
N TRP A 399 -11.56 -4.98 -9.45
CA TRP A 399 -10.68 -3.81 -9.67
C TRP A 399 -9.22 -4.24 -9.65
N ARG A 400 -8.44 -3.77 -10.63
CA ARG A 400 -7.03 -4.09 -10.80
C ARG A 400 -6.19 -2.85 -11.04
N THR A 401 -5.02 -2.80 -10.42
CA THR A 401 -4.00 -1.79 -10.64
C THR A 401 -3.28 -1.98 -11.97
N HIS A 402 -2.56 -0.96 -12.44
CA HIS A 402 -1.77 -1.06 -13.65
C HIS A 402 -0.74 -2.20 -13.64
N SER A 403 -0.21 -2.61 -12.48
CA SER A 403 0.81 -3.67 -12.37
C SER A 403 0.23 -5.07 -12.56
N SER A 404 -1.05 -5.25 -12.22
CA SER A 404 -1.75 -6.54 -12.33
C SER A 404 -2.49 -6.76 -13.66
N LEU A 405 -2.35 -5.82 -14.61
CA LEU A 405 -2.92 -5.89 -15.95
C LEU A 405 -1.89 -6.37 -16.98
N ALA A 406 -2.28 -7.36 -17.78
CA ALA A 406 -1.47 -7.90 -18.86
C ALA A 406 -2.20 -7.81 -20.23
N PRO A 407 -1.44 -7.71 -21.34
CA PRO A 407 -2.00 -7.93 -22.67
C PRO A 407 -2.85 -9.19 -22.74
N GLY A 408 -4.09 -9.07 -23.23
CA GLY A 408 -5.06 -10.15 -23.30
C GLY A 408 -6.11 -10.15 -22.20
N ASP A 409 -5.91 -9.42 -21.11
CA ASP A 409 -6.94 -9.19 -20.09
C ASP A 409 -8.16 -8.46 -20.67
N TYR A 410 -9.27 -8.48 -19.94
CA TYR A 410 -10.47 -7.73 -20.29
C TYR A 410 -10.71 -6.63 -19.27
N ILE A 411 -11.05 -5.43 -19.74
CA ILE A 411 -11.50 -4.32 -18.88
C ILE A 411 -12.89 -3.84 -19.30
N LEU A 412 -13.64 -3.30 -18.36
CA LEU A 412 -14.97 -2.75 -18.62
C LEU A 412 -14.83 -1.45 -19.41
N ALA A 413 -15.47 -1.40 -20.58
CA ALA A 413 -15.36 -0.30 -21.52
C ALA A 413 -16.73 0.26 -21.92
N LEU A 414 -16.79 1.56 -22.16
CA LEU A 414 -17.93 2.28 -22.70
C LEU A 414 -17.62 2.69 -24.15
N ASP A 415 -18.40 2.15 -25.08
CA ASP A 415 -18.40 2.58 -26.47
C ASP A 415 -19.00 4.00 -26.55
N PRO A 416 -18.23 5.02 -26.97
CA PRO A 416 -18.72 6.40 -27.03
C PRO A 416 -19.73 6.66 -28.16
N GLN A 417 -19.75 5.81 -29.20
CA GLN A 417 -20.66 5.97 -30.34
C GLN A 417 -22.05 5.44 -30.01
N HIS A 418 -22.12 4.19 -29.53
CA HIS A 418 -23.39 3.51 -29.24
C HIS A 418 -23.79 3.59 -27.77
N LYS A 419 -22.97 4.23 -26.92
CA LYS A 419 -23.14 4.30 -25.47
C LYS A 419 -23.34 2.93 -24.83
N ARG A 420 -22.65 1.89 -25.31
CA ARG A 420 -22.79 0.52 -24.79
C ARG A 420 -21.62 0.15 -23.89
N ILE A 421 -21.94 -0.39 -22.71
CA ILE A 421 -20.97 -0.93 -21.77
C ILE A 421 -20.67 -2.38 -22.17
N ARG A 422 -19.40 -2.72 -22.36
CA ARG A 422 -18.94 -4.06 -22.76
C ARG A 422 -17.58 -4.39 -22.17
N TRP A 423 -17.24 -5.66 -22.11
CA TRP A 423 -15.87 -6.09 -21.87
C TRP A 423 -15.05 -5.93 -23.16
N SER A 424 -13.92 -5.24 -23.09
CA SER A 424 -13.01 -5.02 -24.21
C SER A 424 -11.65 -5.61 -23.89
N LYS A 425 -11.03 -6.24 -24.89
CA LYS A 425 -9.74 -6.90 -24.72
C LYS A 425 -8.62 -5.86 -24.70
N LEU A 426 -7.74 -6.00 -23.73
CA LEU A 426 -6.57 -5.17 -23.54
C LEU A 426 -5.49 -5.60 -24.52
N ARG A 427 -5.10 -4.73 -25.46
CA ARG A 427 -4.00 -4.98 -26.40
C ARG A 427 -2.65 -4.82 -25.71
N THR A 428 -2.50 -3.74 -24.98
CA THR A 428 -1.28 -3.43 -24.24
C THR A 428 -1.59 -2.47 -23.09
N VAL A 429 -0.63 -2.35 -22.18
CA VAL A 429 -0.66 -1.37 -21.08
C VAL A 429 0.61 -0.55 -21.18
N TRP A 430 0.44 0.71 -21.54
CA TRP A 430 1.54 1.66 -21.60
C TRP A 430 1.84 2.16 -20.20
N ARG A 431 3.12 2.17 -19.84
CA ARG A 431 3.62 2.65 -18.56
C ARG A 431 4.86 3.48 -18.84
N HIS A 432 4.93 4.67 -18.26
CA HIS A 432 6.09 5.54 -18.38
C HIS A 432 6.23 6.37 -17.11
N ASP A 433 7.47 6.69 -16.77
CA ASP A 433 7.73 7.61 -15.67
C ASP A 433 7.36 9.02 -16.09
N TRP A 434 6.64 9.70 -15.20
CA TRP A 434 6.31 11.09 -15.33
C TRP A 434 7.14 11.92 -14.36
N ASP A 435 7.71 13.00 -14.86
CA ASP A 435 8.42 14.01 -14.06
C ASP A 435 7.77 15.37 -14.33
N SER A 436 7.08 15.89 -13.32
CA SER A 436 6.35 17.15 -13.42
C SER A 436 7.26 18.37 -13.63
N VAL A 437 8.55 18.28 -13.32
CA VAL A 437 9.54 19.33 -13.61
C VAL A 437 9.90 19.33 -15.09
N LEU A 438 10.02 18.16 -15.72
CA LEU A 438 10.41 18.03 -17.12
C LEU A 438 9.21 18.11 -18.09
N GLN A 439 8.07 17.55 -17.69
CA GLN A 439 6.90 17.33 -18.56
C GLN A 439 5.68 18.18 -18.15
N GLY A 440 5.77 18.90 -17.03
CA GLY A 440 4.70 19.73 -16.49
C GLY A 440 3.77 18.98 -15.51
N PRO A 441 2.96 19.71 -14.73
CA PRO A 441 2.09 19.12 -13.73
C PRO A 441 0.98 18.28 -14.36
N LEU A 442 0.51 17.25 -13.64
CA LEU A 442 -0.74 16.58 -13.97
C LEU A 442 -1.92 17.47 -13.58
N THR A 443 -3.08 17.21 -14.15
CA THR A 443 -4.32 17.88 -13.80
C THR A 443 -5.13 17.01 -12.86
N ARG A 444 -5.39 17.52 -11.65
CA ARG A 444 -6.23 16.86 -10.66
C ARG A 444 -7.68 17.31 -10.79
N TRP A 445 -8.57 16.36 -10.97
CA TRP A 445 -10.01 16.54 -11.02
C TRP A 445 -10.59 16.15 -9.68
N THR A 446 -11.05 17.12 -8.87
CA THR A 446 -11.63 16.83 -7.55
C THR A 446 -13.07 17.34 -7.47
N HIS A 447 -13.99 16.42 -7.19
CA HIS A 447 -15.40 16.73 -6.96
C HIS A 447 -16.03 15.64 -6.07
N ARG A 448 -17.22 15.88 -5.51
CA ARG A 448 -17.92 14.85 -4.70
C ARG A 448 -18.20 13.53 -5.44
N ALA A 449 -18.08 13.53 -6.76
CA ALA A 449 -18.41 12.44 -7.67
C ALA A 449 -17.20 11.84 -8.40
N VAL A 450 -16.02 12.47 -8.34
CA VAL A 450 -14.83 12.04 -9.06
C VAL A 450 -13.58 12.51 -8.33
N ASP A 451 -12.57 11.67 -8.28
CA ASP A 451 -11.19 12.00 -8.02
C ASP A 451 -10.36 11.37 -9.15
N ALA A 452 -9.69 12.16 -9.96
CA ALA A 452 -8.81 11.66 -11.02
C ALA A 452 -7.55 12.53 -11.12
N LEU A 453 -6.44 11.93 -11.53
CA LEU A 453 -5.18 12.63 -11.76
C LEU A 453 -4.63 12.20 -13.11
N THR A 454 -4.59 13.13 -14.06
CA THR A 454 -4.38 12.80 -15.48
C THR A 454 -3.37 13.73 -16.12
N THR A 455 -2.61 13.23 -17.10
CA THR A 455 -1.67 14.08 -17.85
C THR A 455 -2.42 15.10 -18.71
N PRO A 456 -1.79 16.21 -19.11
CA PRO A 456 -2.44 17.22 -19.98
C PRO A 456 -2.99 16.64 -21.29
N GLY A 457 -2.30 15.64 -21.86
CA GLY A 457 -2.73 14.93 -23.07
C GLY A 457 -3.76 13.82 -22.85
N HIS A 458 -4.20 13.57 -21.61
CA HIS A 458 -5.12 12.49 -21.30
C HIS A 458 -6.56 12.78 -21.73
N TRP A 459 -7.27 11.75 -22.21
CA TRP A 459 -8.57 11.92 -22.85
C TRP A 459 -9.77 11.56 -21.96
N TRP A 460 -10.82 12.34 -22.15
CA TRP A 460 -12.08 12.28 -21.46
C TRP A 460 -13.25 12.24 -22.43
N LEU A 461 -14.36 11.63 -22.00
CA LEU A 461 -15.65 11.75 -22.68
C LEU A 461 -16.41 12.97 -22.14
N GLU A 462 -16.71 13.91 -23.02
CA GLU A 462 -17.58 15.05 -22.75
C GLU A 462 -18.96 14.83 -23.39
N LEU A 463 -20.01 15.30 -22.71
CA LEU A 463 -21.36 15.30 -23.26
C LEU A 463 -21.56 16.35 -24.35
N ASN A 464 -22.28 15.97 -25.41
CA ASN A 464 -22.68 16.86 -26.50
C ASN A 464 -24.08 17.51 -26.33
N ASP A 465 -24.62 17.55 -25.10
CA ASP A 465 -25.96 18.09 -24.86
C ASP A 465 -25.92 19.55 -24.41
N HIS A 466 -26.17 20.45 -25.36
CA HIS A 466 -26.47 21.87 -25.13
C HIS A 466 -27.87 22.05 -24.49
N GLY A 467 -28.04 21.54 -23.26
CA GLY A 467 -29.14 21.94 -22.37
C GLY A 467 -30.55 21.43 -22.70
N ARG A 468 -30.76 20.46 -23.60
CA ARG A 468 -32.08 19.82 -23.80
C ARG A 468 -32.14 18.45 -23.15
N LYS A 469 -33.22 18.18 -22.41
CA LYS A 469 -33.53 16.92 -21.69
C LYS A 469 -33.80 15.71 -22.62
N THR A 470 -33.49 15.78 -23.91
CA THR A 470 -33.88 14.79 -24.93
C THR A 470 -32.73 14.46 -25.89
N GLY A 471 -31.54 14.19 -25.35
CA GLY A 471 -30.32 13.89 -26.12
C GLY A 471 -29.90 12.42 -26.05
N GLU A 472 -30.81 11.47 -26.23
CA GLU A 472 -30.46 10.04 -26.16
C GLU A 472 -29.52 9.60 -27.31
N ASP A 473 -29.54 10.26 -28.47
CA ASP A 473 -28.87 9.76 -29.68
C ASP A 473 -27.54 10.43 -30.10
N ARG A 474 -27.06 11.49 -29.42
CA ARG A 474 -25.78 12.11 -29.82
C ARG A 474 -24.58 11.39 -29.18
N PRO A 475 -23.53 11.05 -29.95
CA PRO A 475 -22.33 10.39 -29.42
C PRO A 475 -21.56 11.32 -28.47
N HIS A 476 -20.83 10.73 -27.53
CA HIS A 476 -19.93 11.49 -26.67
C HIS A 476 -18.73 12.01 -27.47
N GLU A 477 -18.27 13.21 -27.14
CA GLU A 477 -17.11 13.81 -27.79
C GLU A 477 -15.85 13.56 -26.96
N TRP A 478 -14.76 13.23 -27.64
CA TRP A 478 -13.45 13.12 -27.01
C TRP A 478 -12.86 14.51 -26.81
N ARG A 479 -12.30 14.73 -25.61
CA ARG A 479 -11.58 15.94 -25.25
C ARG A 479 -10.34 15.59 -24.45
N THR A 480 -9.27 16.35 -24.64
CA THR A 480 -8.09 16.22 -23.79
C THR A 480 -8.30 16.95 -22.47
N THR A 481 -7.48 16.62 -21.49
CA THR A 481 -7.40 17.32 -20.21
C THR A 481 -7.11 18.80 -20.42
N THR A 482 -6.21 19.13 -21.37
CA THR A 482 -5.91 20.52 -21.76
C THR A 482 -7.12 21.26 -22.37
N ASP A 483 -7.97 20.59 -23.15
CA ASP A 483 -9.18 21.23 -23.69
C ASP A 483 -10.19 21.57 -22.59
N LEU A 484 -10.33 20.66 -21.62
CA LEU A 484 -11.34 20.75 -20.58
C LEU A 484 -10.93 21.70 -19.43
N GLN A 485 -9.65 21.79 -19.10
CA GLN A 485 -9.18 22.58 -17.94
C GLN A 485 -9.50 24.09 -18.04
N ASN A 486 -9.67 24.61 -19.26
CA ASN A 486 -9.96 26.02 -19.50
C ASN A 486 -11.47 26.32 -19.62
N ARG A 487 -12.34 25.33 -19.44
CA ARG A 487 -13.80 25.48 -19.60
C ARG A 487 -14.48 25.60 -18.24
N ARG A 488 -15.31 26.65 -18.06
CA ARG A 488 -16.10 26.86 -16.82
C ARG A 488 -17.11 25.73 -16.53
N TRP A 489 -17.58 25.02 -17.56
CA TRP A 489 -18.63 24.00 -17.44
C TRP A 489 -18.38 22.77 -18.32
N ALA A 490 -17.23 22.10 -18.15
CA ALA A 490 -17.00 20.78 -18.73
C ALA A 490 -17.98 19.75 -18.14
N ARG A 491 -18.73 19.06 -19.00
CA ARG A 491 -19.68 18.01 -18.60
C ARG A 491 -19.09 16.64 -18.92
N ILE A 492 -18.30 16.11 -17.99
CA ILE A 492 -17.60 14.85 -18.13
C ILE A 492 -18.54 13.68 -17.79
N VAL A 493 -18.40 12.58 -18.51
CA VAL A 493 -19.20 11.37 -18.30
C VAL A 493 -18.60 10.54 -17.15
N PHE A 494 -19.25 10.56 -15.98
CA PHE A 494 -18.86 9.72 -14.83
C PHE A 494 -19.72 8.46 -14.68
N GLY A 495 -20.97 8.50 -15.12
CA GLY A 495 -21.88 7.36 -15.20
C GLY A 495 -22.84 7.54 -16.37
N SER A 496 -22.87 6.56 -17.27
CA SER A 496 -23.73 6.51 -18.46
C SER A 496 -23.51 5.18 -19.17
N GLY A 497 -24.42 4.84 -20.09
CA GLY A 497 -24.29 3.73 -21.03
C GLY A 497 -25.25 2.57 -20.76
N THR A 498 -25.65 1.91 -21.84
CA THR A 498 -26.51 0.72 -21.83
C THR A 498 -25.70 -0.49 -21.32
N PRO A 499 -26.17 -1.22 -20.28
CA PRO A 499 -25.50 -2.38 -19.68
C PRO A 499 -25.38 -3.65 -20.55
N ALA A 500 -24.71 -3.57 -21.71
CA ALA A 500 -24.57 -4.70 -22.63
C ALA A 500 -23.52 -5.74 -22.18
N CYS A 501 -22.77 -5.47 -21.10
CA CYS A 501 -21.67 -6.31 -20.61
C CYS A 501 -22.13 -7.63 -19.96
N PHE A 502 -23.40 -7.74 -19.58
CA PHE A 502 -23.98 -8.96 -18.97
C PHE A 502 -24.24 -10.09 -19.97
N VAL A 503 -24.19 -9.84 -21.28
CA VAL A 503 -24.48 -10.86 -22.31
C VAL A 503 -23.22 -11.63 -22.74
N ASN A 504 -22.01 -11.12 -22.45
CA ASN A 504 -20.74 -11.66 -22.93
C ASN A 504 -19.60 -11.48 -21.91
N ALA A 505 -19.85 -11.72 -20.62
CA ALA A 505 -18.80 -11.62 -19.61
C ALA A 505 -17.76 -12.75 -19.81
N PRO A 506 -16.47 -12.45 -19.99
CA PRO A 506 -15.45 -13.50 -20.08
C PRO A 506 -15.34 -14.21 -18.72
N LEU A 507 -15.71 -15.49 -18.68
CA LEU A 507 -15.50 -16.33 -17.50
C LEU A 507 -13.99 -16.57 -17.34
N HIS A 508 -13.43 -16.11 -16.21
CA HIS A 508 -12.02 -16.29 -15.88
C HIS A 508 -11.69 -17.79 -15.73
N LYS A 509 -10.70 -18.30 -16.46
CA LYS A 509 -10.19 -19.67 -16.31
C LYS A 509 -9.32 -19.77 -15.06
N ASP A 510 -9.89 -20.10 -13.91
CA ASP A 510 -9.11 -20.48 -12.72
C ASP A 510 -9.95 -21.43 -11.81
N PRO A 511 -9.49 -22.66 -11.49
CA PRO A 511 -10.38 -23.81 -11.19
C PRO A 511 -10.81 -24.00 -9.73
N ALA A 512 -10.62 -23.03 -8.82
CA ALA A 512 -11.08 -23.18 -7.43
C ALA A 512 -12.36 -22.38 -7.16
N ALA A 513 -13.47 -23.08 -6.90
CA ALA A 513 -14.69 -22.51 -6.35
C ALA A 513 -14.62 -22.48 -4.81
N PRO A 514 -15.00 -21.38 -4.13
CA PRO A 514 -15.26 -21.44 -2.69
C PRO A 514 -16.58 -22.17 -2.43
N ALA A 515 -16.54 -23.19 -1.57
CA ALA A 515 -17.62 -24.14 -1.32
C ALA A 515 -18.78 -23.62 -0.44
N ASN A 516 -18.86 -22.33 -0.11
CA ASN A 516 -19.92 -21.79 0.75
C ASN A 516 -20.54 -20.52 0.14
N LEU A 517 -21.85 -20.60 -0.11
CA LEU A 517 -22.70 -19.59 -0.76
C LEU A 517 -23.30 -18.56 0.20
N SER A 518 -22.92 -18.54 1.49
CA SER A 518 -23.68 -17.77 2.48
C SER A 518 -23.33 -16.29 2.61
N ASP A 519 -22.15 -15.79 2.21
CA ASP A 519 -21.74 -14.41 2.61
C ASP A 519 -20.86 -13.60 1.62
N SER A 520 -20.87 -13.83 0.31
CA SER A 520 -20.11 -12.92 -0.58
C SER A 520 -20.70 -12.71 -1.96
N VAL A 521 -21.14 -11.47 -2.23
CA VAL A 521 -21.20 -10.93 -3.59
C VAL A 521 -19.77 -10.89 -4.11
N SER A 522 -19.37 -11.86 -4.91
CA SER A 522 -18.02 -11.92 -5.50
C SER A 522 -18.02 -11.40 -6.94
N PRO A 523 -16.87 -10.91 -7.47
CA PRO A 523 -16.75 -10.52 -8.88
C PRO A 523 -17.21 -11.60 -9.85
N ARG A 524 -16.92 -12.88 -9.55
CA ARG A 524 -17.36 -14.04 -10.34
C ARG A 524 -18.88 -14.16 -10.38
N LEU A 525 -19.55 -14.00 -9.23
CA LEU A 525 -21.00 -14.03 -9.17
C LEU A 525 -21.58 -12.90 -10.03
N ILE A 526 -21.10 -11.67 -9.86
CA ILE A 526 -21.60 -10.50 -10.61
C ILE A 526 -21.45 -10.68 -12.11
N CYS A 527 -20.30 -11.17 -12.58
CA CYS A 527 -20.07 -11.43 -14.01
C CYS A 527 -20.95 -12.55 -14.58
N SER A 528 -21.47 -13.46 -13.74
CA SER A 528 -22.36 -14.54 -14.19
C SER A 528 -23.84 -14.13 -14.25
N LEU A 529 -24.20 -12.96 -13.73
CA LEU A 529 -25.59 -12.51 -13.71
C LEU A 529 -26.06 -12.06 -15.10
N THR A 530 -27.33 -12.33 -15.39
CA THR A 530 -28.05 -11.59 -16.42
C THR A 530 -28.32 -10.15 -15.96
N LEU A 531 -28.63 -9.24 -16.89
CA LEU A 531 -29.00 -7.86 -16.55
C LEU A 531 -30.18 -7.79 -15.57
N THR A 532 -31.18 -8.66 -15.74
CA THR A 532 -32.33 -8.73 -14.82
C THR A 532 -31.89 -9.14 -13.42
N GLN A 533 -31.11 -10.22 -13.29
CA GLN A 533 -30.60 -10.68 -12.00
C GLN A 533 -29.67 -9.64 -11.33
N ALA A 534 -28.87 -8.92 -12.11
CA ALA A 534 -28.01 -7.86 -11.59
C ALA A 534 -28.82 -6.69 -11.02
N ARG A 535 -29.94 -6.34 -11.66
CA ARG A 535 -30.89 -5.34 -11.15
C ARG A 535 -31.60 -5.85 -9.89
N ASP A 536 -32.05 -7.10 -9.90
CA ASP A 536 -32.72 -7.71 -8.73
C ASP A 536 -31.77 -7.79 -7.52
N LEU A 537 -30.50 -8.16 -7.75
CA LEU A 537 -29.47 -8.18 -6.71
C LEU A 537 -29.22 -6.77 -6.16
N TYR A 538 -29.06 -5.77 -7.04
CA TYR A 538 -28.90 -4.39 -6.61
C TYR A 538 -30.08 -3.95 -5.75
N GLU A 539 -31.31 -4.24 -6.22
CA GLU A 539 -32.52 -3.87 -5.51
C GLU A 539 -32.59 -4.50 -4.12
N ALA A 540 -32.30 -5.81 -4.02
CA ALA A 540 -32.25 -6.51 -2.74
C ALA A 540 -31.22 -5.90 -1.77
N LEU A 541 -30.04 -5.50 -2.26
CA LEU A 541 -29.01 -4.86 -1.45
C LEU A 541 -29.46 -3.49 -0.93
N ILE A 542 -30.07 -2.67 -1.79
CA ILE A 542 -30.58 -1.34 -1.40
C ILE A 542 -31.76 -1.46 -0.43
N THR A 543 -32.69 -2.39 -0.63
CA THR A 543 -33.86 -2.53 0.24
C THR A 543 -33.53 -3.16 1.60
N SER A 544 -32.54 -4.05 1.67
CA SER A 544 -32.19 -4.75 2.92
C SER A 544 -31.36 -3.90 3.87
N SER A 545 -30.39 -3.16 3.35
CA SER A 545 -29.34 -2.51 4.15
C SER A 545 -28.85 -1.17 3.56
N GLY A 546 -29.48 -0.71 2.49
CA GLY A 546 -29.26 0.59 1.88
C GLY A 546 -30.38 1.58 2.20
N ASN A 547 -30.33 2.73 1.52
CA ASN A 547 -31.34 3.77 1.60
C ASN A 547 -31.45 4.49 0.25
N ARG A 548 -32.68 4.84 -0.14
CA ARG A 548 -32.94 5.63 -1.34
C ARG A 548 -33.10 7.10 -1.00
N HIS A 549 -32.38 7.98 -1.69
CA HIS A 549 -32.51 9.43 -1.51
C HIS A 549 -33.55 10.00 -2.49
N THR A 550 -34.41 10.90 -2.02
CA THR A 550 -35.51 11.51 -2.80
C THR A 550 -35.05 12.34 -4.01
N SER A 551 -33.75 12.62 -4.13
CA SER A 551 -33.14 13.41 -5.21
C SER A 551 -32.48 12.57 -6.32
N GLY A 552 -32.79 11.26 -6.36
CA GLY A 552 -32.35 10.33 -7.40
C GLY A 552 -30.93 9.83 -7.17
N GLY A 553 -30.68 9.17 -6.04
CA GLY A 553 -29.43 8.44 -5.77
C GLY A 553 -29.57 7.57 -4.53
N ASP A 554 -28.92 6.43 -4.52
CA ASP A 554 -29.00 5.48 -3.39
C ASP A 554 -27.68 5.48 -2.61
N TYR A 555 -27.72 4.96 -1.39
CA TYR A 555 -26.50 4.64 -0.68
C TYR A 555 -26.59 3.32 0.06
N TRP A 556 -25.45 2.65 0.13
CA TRP A 556 -25.30 1.36 0.78
C TRP A 556 -24.12 1.39 1.77
N GLN A 557 -24.24 0.68 2.89
CA GLN A 557 -23.23 0.64 3.96
C GLN A 557 -22.70 -0.79 4.16
N PRO A 558 -21.82 -1.27 3.27
CA PRO A 558 -21.18 -2.58 3.41
C PRO A 558 -20.28 -2.69 4.65
N SER A 559 -20.10 -3.92 5.13
CA SER A 559 -19.31 -4.25 6.33
C SER A 559 -17.79 -4.30 6.09
N ASP A 560 -17.35 -4.53 4.85
CA ASP A 560 -15.93 -4.73 4.50
C ASP A 560 -15.61 -4.24 3.08
N GLN A 561 -14.31 -4.20 2.76
CA GLN A 561 -13.80 -3.70 1.49
C GLN A 561 -14.15 -4.60 0.29
N GLY A 562 -14.22 -5.92 0.48
CA GLY A 562 -14.57 -6.84 -0.61
C GLY A 562 -16.01 -6.64 -1.11
N LEU A 563 -16.93 -6.36 -0.18
CA LEU A 563 -18.30 -5.99 -0.51
C LEU A 563 -18.38 -4.61 -1.17
N ILE A 564 -17.59 -3.63 -0.72
CA ILE A 564 -17.50 -2.31 -1.39
C ILE A 564 -17.08 -2.50 -2.85
N ASP A 565 -16.00 -3.23 -3.07
CA ASP A 565 -15.41 -3.44 -4.40
C ASP A 565 -16.40 -4.12 -5.35
N SER A 566 -17.07 -5.18 -4.86
CA SER A 566 -18.06 -5.94 -5.61
C SER A 566 -19.31 -5.12 -5.90
N PHE A 567 -19.79 -4.32 -4.95
CA PHE A 567 -20.93 -3.44 -5.19
C PHE A 567 -20.60 -2.30 -6.18
N GLN A 568 -19.40 -1.72 -6.11
CA GLN A 568 -18.94 -0.74 -7.10
C GLN A 568 -18.81 -1.37 -8.50
N MET A 569 -18.37 -2.62 -8.59
CA MET A 569 -18.34 -3.39 -9.84
C MET A 569 -19.76 -3.59 -10.41
N LEU A 570 -20.71 -4.07 -9.60
CA LEU A 570 -22.11 -4.24 -9.99
C LEU A 570 -22.70 -2.93 -10.53
N CYS A 571 -22.53 -1.83 -9.78
CA CYS A 571 -23.02 -0.51 -10.19
C CYS A 571 -22.38 -0.03 -11.50
N SER A 572 -21.07 -0.22 -11.66
CA SER A 572 -20.36 0.21 -12.87
C SER A 572 -20.81 -0.58 -14.10
N MET A 573 -21.07 -1.88 -13.95
CA MET A 573 -21.65 -2.72 -15.01
C MET A 573 -23.09 -2.31 -15.37
N LEU A 574 -23.87 -1.83 -14.41
CA LEU A 574 -25.20 -1.24 -14.60
C LEU A 574 -25.16 0.19 -15.18
N GLY A 575 -23.97 0.76 -15.41
CA GLY A 575 -23.78 2.10 -15.96
C GLY A 575 -23.88 3.24 -14.95
N TRP A 576 -23.83 2.92 -13.65
CA TRP A 576 -23.94 3.89 -12.57
C TRP A 576 -22.58 4.27 -12.03
N ARG A 577 -22.45 5.54 -11.66
CA ARG A 577 -21.27 6.02 -10.95
C ARG A 577 -21.39 5.78 -9.46
N THR A 578 -20.26 5.53 -8.82
CA THR A 578 -20.19 5.32 -7.38
C THR A 578 -19.16 6.21 -6.72
N ALA A 579 -19.40 6.55 -5.45
CA ALA A 579 -18.43 7.21 -4.59
C ALA A 579 -18.46 6.58 -3.20
N ALA A 580 -17.43 5.83 -2.84
CA ALA A 580 -17.23 5.29 -1.50
C ALA A 580 -16.61 6.37 -0.60
N LYS A 581 -17.25 6.68 0.52
CA LYS A 581 -16.77 7.69 1.47
C LYS A 581 -16.74 7.13 2.87
N SER A 582 -15.60 7.31 3.53
CA SER A 582 -15.41 6.96 4.94
C SER A 582 -15.90 8.09 5.83
N PHE A 583 -16.79 7.76 6.76
CA PHE A 583 -17.26 8.66 7.81
C PHE A 583 -16.90 8.08 9.17
N LYS A 584 -16.60 8.96 10.13
CA LYS A 584 -16.46 8.57 11.53
C LYS A 584 -17.81 8.75 12.21
N SER A 585 -18.38 7.67 12.73
CA SER A 585 -19.61 7.74 13.52
C SER A 585 -19.38 8.52 14.82
N LEU A 586 -20.47 8.96 15.45
CA LEU A 586 -20.45 9.57 16.78
C LEU A 586 -19.82 8.65 17.84
N THR A 587 -19.90 7.33 17.65
CA THR A 587 -19.29 6.30 18.49
C THR A 587 -17.82 6.01 18.15
N GLY A 588 -17.25 6.69 17.15
CA GLY A 588 -15.86 6.52 16.73
C GLY A 588 -15.60 5.39 15.74
N MET A 589 -16.62 4.58 15.40
CA MET A 589 -16.53 3.55 14.36
C MET A 589 -16.42 4.20 12.97
N LYS A 590 -15.48 3.73 12.15
CA LYS A 590 -15.40 4.12 10.75
C LYS A 590 -16.45 3.32 9.96
N ARG A 591 -17.32 4.01 9.22
CA ARG A 591 -18.27 3.40 8.29
C ARG A 591 -17.99 3.91 6.89
N VAL A 592 -18.07 3.04 5.89
CA VAL A 592 -17.98 3.43 4.49
C VAL A 592 -19.39 3.42 3.91
N THR A 593 -19.79 4.54 3.32
CA THR A 593 -21.04 4.66 2.59
C THR A 593 -20.69 4.75 1.10
N VAL A 594 -21.25 3.85 0.30
CA VAL A 594 -21.14 3.90 -1.17
C VAL A 594 -22.37 4.60 -1.71
N TYR A 595 -22.18 5.79 -2.28
CA TYR A 595 -23.24 6.54 -2.95
C TYR A 595 -23.32 6.14 -4.41
N THR A 596 -24.51 5.84 -4.92
CA THR A 596 -24.79 5.54 -6.32
C THR A 596 -25.63 6.65 -6.94
N ARG A 597 -25.53 6.83 -8.25
CA ARG A 597 -26.44 7.70 -9.00
C ARG A 597 -26.68 7.15 -10.39
N ASP A 598 -27.95 7.05 -10.75
CA ASP A 598 -28.40 6.67 -12.08
C ASP A 598 -28.08 7.78 -13.10
N ASN A 599 -27.62 7.38 -14.29
CA ASN A 599 -27.46 8.26 -15.47
C ASN A 599 -26.73 9.60 -15.21
N GLY A 600 -25.90 9.64 -14.16
CA GLY A 600 -25.39 10.86 -13.57
C GLY A 600 -24.17 11.38 -14.31
N THR A 601 -24.38 12.18 -15.34
CA THR A 601 -23.33 12.97 -15.98
C THR A 601 -22.92 14.15 -15.09
N SER A 602 -21.67 14.63 -15.20
CA SER A 602 -21.12 15.55 -14.20
C SER A 602 -21.71 16.96 -14.25
N GLY A 603 -21.69 17.60 -13.07
CA GLY A 603 -21.64 19.05 -12.93
C GLY A 603 -20.20 19.56 -13.00
N SER A 604 -20.03 20.88 -12.91
CA SER A 604 -18.74 21.59 -12.97
C SER A 604 -17.69 20.95 -12.05
N THR A 605 -16.56 20.56 -12.63
CA THR A 605 -15.34 20.17 -11.92
C THR A 605 -14.36 21.33 -11.94
N ASN A 606 -13.58 21.50 -10.87
CA ASN A 606 -12.49 22.47 -10.81
C ASN A 606 -11.16 21.73 -10.97
N PRO A 607 -10.68 21.50 -12.21
CA PRO A 607 -9.37 20.92 -12.42
C PRO A 607 -8.30 21.86 -11.88
N VAL A 608 -7.32 21.32 -11.16
CA VAL A 608 -6.19 22.08 -10.63
C VAL A 608 -4.87 21.41 -11.00
N PRO A 609 -3.82 22.18 -11.36
CA PRO A 609 -2.49 21.62 -11.52
C PRO A 609 -2.02 20.91 -10.25
N SER A 610 -1.38 19.76 -10.41
CA SER A 610 -0.87 18.93 -9.33
C SER A 610 0.48 18.37 -9.74
N ASP A 611 1.50 18.73 -8.96
CA ASP A 611 2.85 18.17 -9.12
C ASP A 611 2.79 16.66 -8.83
N TYR A 612 3.23 15.87 -9.80
CA TYR A 612 3.21 14.42 -9.73
C TYR A 612 4.47 13.92 -10.41
N ASP A 613 5.28 13.18 -9.65
CA ASP A 613 6.46 12.48 -10.16
C ASP A 613 6.27 11.01 -9.82
N GLY A 614 6.23 10.16 -10.83
CA GLY A 614 5.93 8.75 -10.68
C GLY A 614 5.31 8.15 -11.94
N LEU A 615 4.91 6.89 -11.86
CA LEU A 615 4.42 6.18 -13.03
C LEU A 615 3.07 6.73 -13.51
N VAL A 616 2.98 7.01 -14.80
CA VAL A 616 1.73 7.24 -15.51
C VAL A 616 1.45 6.04 -16.39
N TRP A 617 0.19 5.62 -16.46
CA TRP A 617 -0.19 4.48 -17.26
C TRP A 617 -1.47 4.72 -18.04
N ARG A 618 -1.64 3.95 -19.13
CA ARG A 618 -2.92 3.86 -19.84
C ARG A 618 -3.12 2.49 -20.47
N PRO A 619 -4.35 1.95 -20.46
CA PRO A 619 -4.69 0.78 -21.24
C PRO A 619 -4.90 1.15 -22.72
N GLU A 620 -4.43 0.31 -23.62
CA GLU A 620 -4.80 0.33 -25.03
C GLU A 620 -5.77 -0.82 -25.32
N LEU A 621 -6.98 -0.47 -25.72
CA LEU A 621 -8.06 -1.40 -25.99
C LEU A 621 -8.09 -1.85 -27.45
N ASP A 622 -8.72 -2.99 -27.70
CA ASP A 622 -8.90 -3.53 -29.06
C ASP A 622 -9.78 -2.68 -29.97
N VAL A 623 -10.71 -1.94 -29.37
CA VAL A 623 -11.55 -0.94 -30.03
C VAL A 623 -11.43 0.38 -29.25
N PRO A 624 -11.34 1.54 -29.94
CA PRO A 624 -11.36 2.83 -29.27
C PRO A 624 -12.60 2.96 -28.38
N SER A 625 -12.39 3.12 -27.08
CA SER A 625 -13.46 3.14 -26.08
C SER A 625 -12.96 3.86 -24.82
N ALA A 626 -13.88 4.40 -24.03
CA ALA A 626 -13.56 4.75 -22.66
C ALA A 626 -13.53 3.46 -21.83
N TRP A 627 -12.76 3.46 -20.74
CA TRP A 627 -12.67 2.37 -19.79
C TRP A 627 -13.08 2.85 -18.40
N CYS A 628 -13.58 1.91 -17.59
CA CYS A 628 -14.05 2.19 -16.24
C CYS A 628 -12.86 2.26 -15.29
N ALA A 629 -12.64 3.45 -14.74
CA ALA A 629 -11.57 3.75 -13.82
C ALA A 629 -12.09 3.94 -12.40
N ARG A 630 -11.27 3.61 -11.40
CA ARG A 630 -11.50 3.94 -10.00
C ARG A 630 -10.26 4.57 -9.37
N ARG A 631 -10.47 5.65 -8.63
CA ARG A 631 -9.42 6.29 -7.82
C ARG A 631 -10.05 6.94 -6.59
N SER A 632 -9.39 6.81 -5.44
CA SER A 632 -9.88 7.30 -4.14
C SER A 632 -11.33 6.89 -3.83
N GLY A 633 -11.74 5.69 -4.25
CA GLY A 633 -13.10 5.17 -4.05
C GLY A 633 -14.19 5.75 -4.95
N THR A 634 -13.85 6.59 -5.95
CA THR A 634 -14.82 7.10 -6.94
C THR A 634 -14.64 6.43 -8.28
N THR A 635 -15.75 6.10 -8.97
CA THR A 635 -15.73 5.48 -10.31
C THR A 635 -16.10 6.48 -11.39
N TYR A 636 -15.42 6.38 -12.54
CA TYR A 636 -15.62 7.28 -13.69
C TYR A 636 -15.19 6.63 -15.01
N TRP A 637 -15.67 7.18 -16.13
CA TRP A 637 -15.23 6.79 -17.48
C TRP A 637 -14.10 7.71 -17.95
N THR A 638 -13.03 7.12 -18.46
CA THR A 638 -11.87 7.84 -18.99
C THR A 638 -11.26 7.04 -20.13
N GLY A 639 -10.44 7.59 -21.03
CA GLY A 639 -10.16 6.77 -22.21
C GLY A 639 -9.04 7.15 -23.13
N THR A 640 -9.00 6.36 -24.21
CA THR A 640 -8.06 6.43 -25.32
C THR A 640 -8.89 6.68 -26.59
N PRO A 641 -8.66 7.78 -27.31
CA PRO A 641 -9.47 8.13 -28.50
C PRO A 641 -9.13 7.18 -29.66
N PRO A 642 -9.89 7.23 -30.77
CA PRO A 642 -9.51 6.55 -32.00
C PRO A 642 -8.15 7.05 -32.49
N THR A 643 -7.21 6.13 -32.77
CA THR A 643 -6.01 6.48 -33.53
C THR A 643 -6.42 6.89 -34.93
N SER A 644 -6.14 8.13 -35.32
CA SER A 644 -6.36 8.63 -36.68
C SER A 644 -5.37 8.00 -37.65
N SER A 645 -5.61 6.73 -38.00
CA SER A 645 -5.02 6.04 -39.13
C SER A 645 -6.17 5.41 -39.92
N GLY A 646 -6.87 6.22 -40.71
CA GLY A 646 -8.01 5.73 -41.51
C GLY A 646 -9.02 6.75 -42.02
N ALA A 647 -8.85 8.06 -41.81
CA ALA A 647 -9.66 9.07 -42.49
C ALA A 647 -8.93 9.51 -43.77
N GLN A 648 -9.17 8.80 -44.89
CA GLN A 648 -8.97 9.39 -46.20
C GLN A 648 -9.85 10.65 -46.26
N ARG A 649 -9.22 11.83 -46.21
CA ARG A 649 -9.84 13.06 -46.70
C ARG A 649 -10.16 12.82 -48.17
N GLY A 650 -11.44 12.61 -48.49
CA GLY A 650 -11.93 12.79 -49.84
C GLY A 650 -11.56 14.20 -50.28
N GLN A 651 -10.68 14.28 -51.28
CA GLN A 651 -10.54 15.48 -52.10
C GLN A 651 -11.90 15.72 -52.76
N GLN A 652 -12.67 16.67 -52.25
CA GLN A 652 -13.57 17.42 -53.13
C GLN A 652 -12.68 18.45 -53.83
N GLY A 653 -12.26 18.06 -55.03
CA GLY A 653 -11.74 18.99 -56.02
C GLY A 653 -12.85 19.95 -56.43
N SER A 654 -12.50 21.22 -56.47
CA SER A 654 -13.17 22.22 -57.27
C SER A 654 -13.03 21.86 -58.75
N ALA A 655 -14.14 21.45 -59.37
CA ALA A 655 -14.57 21.75 -60.73
C ALA A 655 -16.02 21.31 -60.88
#